data_AF-A0A953TV55-F1
#
_entry.id   AF-A0A953TV55-F1
#
_cell.length_a   1.000
_cell.length_b   1.000
_cell.length_c   1.000
_cell.angle_alpha   90.00
_cell.angle_beta   90.00
_cell.angle_gamma   90.00
#
_symmetry.space_group_name_H-M   'P 1'
#
loop_
_entity.id
_entity.type
_entity.pdbx_description
1 polymer ?
#
loop_
_entity_poly.entity_id
_entity_poly.type
_entity_poly.pdbx_seq_one_letter_code
_entity_poly.pdbx_strand_id
1 'polypeptide(L)'
;MLAVIGERILMKDRLALSILTALGLSVGIIGYSQQPGPLPPPRNPLPSNDSPQSSRFSVRENEAGDQFFGTSLKGDTLSTILDEIQDPGERKAFTALFEKRNKPEERRKIAEDFLAGYPRSSFLAQAYEVAAKASIELGDYSAALQYGGAAITLYPENPLLLVPLAGIQVRQGLLVEGTQNARLALDCLDRFVGPSVFSAKEWTTLSRQLRATSLYVLAEADLKEAVKDSGEEQAAKLKEAEEFASKSWGLDLSDADTAYLLGLIRLARGNQKGAALAFAVAYRQRGPLKVKAEQRLRAIYSEAPPPSRGRFDSFVRDSEAAAERPPPEPDLPARAAETTAGAPAYAGSSSCQSCHPREYAGWRNTGHARMMRPYKFENVFGDFNDATFADETGKVVARMTHDYTHHYFETLDTKDQWHRYRVDYTIGAKWQQTYATRLPSGEIQVFPLQYSRLEKRWVAFWKMIDTPTSERGTVVNFSRLSSDTAYLAHCGPCHTSQLRLSTLVSPRVKDLAFREPGINCEMCHGPGGDHVASMRTAKPGYTPPLKLQVEFRKISSRDYIAICAQCHLQSAILGLGPEGEFNYRHFADTFYVHYQSRPYNEFALRAHFKDGRFRVISFAVESFLRSQCVRKGGAHCGYCHDFHPSDIKNERDLKFLDNPNQMCLQCHPSYAIHLEAHTRHPANSAGSRCTACHMPRIMSSVLFKTMTHRLDDIPNAEMTERFGQEDSPNACLICHTDKDIAWLKRELSKWPHKNGDKLVSSTKRFAGR
;
A
#
# COMPACT_ATOMS: atom_id res chain seq x y z
N MET A 1 41.78 -15.55 4.49
CA MET A 1 40.32 -15.32 4.57
C MET A 1 40.00 -13.83 4.82
N LEU A 2 40.20 -13.28 6.03
CA LEU A 2 39.87 -11.86 6.34
C LEU A 2 40.45 -10.81 5.37
N ALA A 3 41.70 -10.95 4.94
CA ALA A 3 42.34 -10.04 3.96
C ALA A 3 41.71 -10.06 2.54
N VAL A 4 40.87 -11.06 2.22
CA VAL A 4 40.19 -11.18 0.91
C VAL A 4 38.91 -10.34 0.86
N ILE A 5 38.32 -10.01 2.02
CA ILE A 5 37.00 -9.35 2.12
C ILE A 5 37.15 -7.85 2.44
N GLY A 6 38.36 -7.38 2.74
CA GLY A 6 38.67 -5.95 2.93
C GLY A 6 38.79 -5.14 1.62
N GLU A 7 38.64 -5.75 0.45
CA GLU A 7 38.68 -5.05 -0.83
C GLU A 7 37.43 -4.21 -1.08
N ARG A 8 37.60 -2.91 -1.35
CA ARG A 8 36.51 -2.11 -1.93
C ARG A 8 36.12 -2.70 -3.29
N ILE A 9 34.87 -3.11 -3.43
CA ILE A 9 34.28 -3.49 -4.73
C ILE A 9 34.13 -2.19 -5.54
N LEU A 10 34.82 -2.13 -6.67
CA LEU A 10 34.85 -0.97 -7.56
C LEU A 10 33.66 -1.00 -8.54
N MET A 11 32.45 -0.88 -8.00
CA MET A 11 31.29 -0.56 -8.83
C MET A 11 31.52 0.82 -9.47
N LYS A 12 31.45 0.89 -10.80
CA LYS A 12 30.99 2.12 -11.47
C LYS A 12 29.61 2.47 -10.90
N ASP A 13 29.24 3.75 -10.89
CA ASP A 13 27.93 4.20 -10.44
C ASP A 13 26.79 3.69 -11.36
N ARG A 14 26.41 2.42 -11.18
CA ARG A 14 25.22 1.77 -11.75
C ARG A 14 23.95 2.56 -11.40
N LEU A 15 24.01 3.25 -10.27
CA LEU A 15 23.03 4.16 -9.70
C LEU A 15 23.10 5.60 -10.22
N ALA A 16 24.21 6.03 -10.83
CA ALA A 16 24.22 7.25 -11.62
C ALA A 16 23.69 6.93 -13.02
N LEU A 17 24.47 6.30 -13.90
CA LEU A 17 24.16 6.31 -15.34
C LEU A 17 22.79 5.71 -15.72
N SER A 18 22.39 4.56 -15.17
CA SER A 18 21.15 3.90 -15.57
C SER A 18 19.90 4.62 -15.05
N ILE A 19 19.95 5.10 -13.80
CA ILE A 19 18.88 5.89 -13.20
C ILE A 19 18.84 7.31 -13.78
N LEU A 20 19.97 7.92 -14.14
CA LEU A 20 20.02 9.22 -14.81
C LEU A 20 19.48 9.18 -16.24
N THR A 21 19.79 8.13 -17.00
CA THR A 21 19.27 8.00 -18.37
C THR A 21 17.76 7.72 -18.36
N ALA A 22 17.26 6.96 -17.37
CA ALA A 22 15.84 6.72 -17.19
C ALA A 22 15.08 7.94 -16.62
N LEU A 23 15.63 8.67 -15.63
CA LEU A 23 14.99 9.86 -15.04
C LEU A 23 15.08 11.12 -15.92
N GLY A 24 15.84 11.09 -17.02
CA GLY A 24 15.71 12.05 -18.11
C GLY A 24 14.34 11.99 -18.82
N LEU A 25 13.55 10.95 -18.56
CA LEU A 25 12.14 10.71 -18.94
C LEU A 25 11.36 10.63 -17.59
N SER A 26 10.28 11.33 -17.27
CA SER A 26 9.26 12.09 -18.00
C SER A 26 8.56 13.03 -17.01
N VAL A 27 8.17 14.23 -17.44
CA VAL A 27 7.19 15.02 -16.66
C VAL A 27 5.82 14.47 -17.03
N GLY A 28 5.28 13.60 -16.17
CA GLY A 28 3.83 13.42 -16.09
C GLY A 28 3.30 14.48 -15.13
N ILE A 29 2.50 15.43 -15.63
CA ILE A 29 1.69 16.27 -14.74
C ILE A 29 0.68 15.31 -14.09
N ILE A 30 0.86 15.04 -12.79
CA ILE A 30 0.27 13.84 -12.19
C ILE A 30 -1.22 14.08 -11.89
N GLY A 31 -2.09 13.59 -12.76
CA GLY A 31 -3.54 13.62 -12.60
C GLY A 31 -4.02 12.47 -11.73
N TYR A 32 -4.87 12.77 -10.74
CA TYR A 32 -5.39 11.75 -9.82
C TYR A 32 -6.91 11.63 -9.90
N SER A 33 -7.38 10.43 -10.18
CA SER A 33 -8.77 10.07 -9.93
C SER A 33 -8.98 9.79 -8.44
N GLN A 34 -9.88 10.54 -7.82
CA GLN A 34 -10.25 10.42 -6.41
C GLN A 34 -11.14 9.20 -6.11
N GLN A 35 -11.42 8.36 -7.11
CA GLN A 35 -12.33 7.22 -6.98
C GLN A 35 -11.63 5.87 -7.25
N PRO A 36 -12.04 4.80 -6.54
CA PRO A 36 -11.68 3.44 -6.94
C PRO A 36 -12.36 3.13 -8.28
N GLY A 37 -11.54 2.90 -9.30
CA GLY A 37 -11.96 2.51 -10.65
C GLY A 37 -10.77 1.88 -11.39
N PRO A 38 -11.01 0.87 -12.27
CA PRO A 38 -9.96 0.21 -13.05
C PRO A 38 -9.37 1.10 -14.16
N LEU A 39 -8.36 0.60 -14.89
CA LEU A 39 -7.54 1.34 -15.86
C LEU A 39 -7.29 0.55 -17.19
N PRO A 40 -6.94 1.24 -18.33
CA PRO A 40 -7.57 0.97 -19.63
C PRO A 40 -6.81 0.14 -20.70
N PRO A 41 -7.43 -0.07 -21.90
CA PRO A 41 -7.09 -1.12 -22.87
C PRO A 41 -6.59 -0.67 -24.29
N PRO A 42 -5.85 -1.51 -25.07
CA PRO A 42 -5.33 -1.20 -26.40
C PRO A 42 -5.86 -2.12 -27.54
N ARG A 43 -5.88 -1.62 -28.77
CA ARG A 43 -6.18 -2.44 -29.97
C ARG A 43 -5.11 -2.25 -31.04
N ASN A 44 -4.86 -3.26 -31.90
CA ASN A 44 -3.93 -3.13 -33.05
C ASN A 44 -4.31 -4.12 -34.19
N PRO A 45 -3.80 -3.97 -35.43
CA PRO A 45 -4.41 -3.08 -36.45
C PRO A 45 -4.57 -3.75 -37.84
N LEU A 46 -5.08 -3.00 -38.84
CA LEU A 46 -4.73 -3.06 -40.28
C LEU A 46 -5.32 -1.77 -40.98
N PRO A 47 -4.95 -1.38 -42.23
CA PRO A 47 -4.33 -0.05 -42.43
C PRO A 47 -4.94 0.86 -43.53
N SER A 48 -4.60 2.16 -43.54
CA SER A 48 -4.02 2.89 -44.70
C SER A 48 -3.76 4.41 -44.47
N ASN A 49 -2.64 4.87 -45.03
CA ASN A 49 -2.24 6.19 -45.58
C ASN A 49 -2.16 7.50 -44.75
N ASP A 50 -0.91 8.00 -44.66
CA ASP A 50 -0.41 9.34 -45.06
C ASP A 50 -0.78 10.65 -44.31
N SER A 51 -0.07 10.91 -43.20
CA SER A 51 0.70 12.17 -42.89
C SER A 51 -0.01 13.55 -42.75
N PRO A 52 0.62 14.58 -42.14
CA PRO A 52 1.33 14.58 -40.85
C PRO A 52 1.00 15.82 -39.97
N GLN A 53 0.35 15.69 -38.81
CA GLN A 53 0.19 16.83 -37.85
C GLN A 53 0.18 16.44 -36.36
N SER A 54 0.90 17.24 -35.56
CA SER A 54 0.83 17.37 -34.09
C SER A 54 1.05 16.12 -33.22
N SER A 55 2.10 16.12 -32.40
CA SER A 55 2.43 15.03 -31.49
C SER A 55 1.53 14.97 -30.25
N ARG A 56 0.34 14.39 -30.39
CA ARG A 56 -0.37 13.74 -29.28
C ARG A 56 0.04 12.26 -29.25
N PHE A 57 0.76 11.83 -28.23
CA PHE A 57 1.07 10.41 -28.03
C PHE A 57 0.12 9.80 -27.00
N SER A 58 -0.73 8.88 -27.47
CA SER A 58 -1.60 8.05 -26.65
C SER A 58 -0.86 6.81 -26.14
N VAL A 59 -1.16 6.39 -24.92
CA VAL A 59 -0.68 5.14 -24.34
C VAL A 59 -1.59 3.98 -24.77
N ARG A 60 -1.00 2.81 -25.01
CA ARG A 60 -1.70 1.53 -25.30
C ARG A 60 -1.03 0.41 -24.48
N GLU A 61 -1.73 -0.26 -23.55
CA GLU A 61 -1.51 -1.71 -23.22
C GLU A 61 -2.65 -2.37 -22.36
N ASN A 62 -2.88 -3.70 -22.46
CA ASN A 62 -3.85 -4.65 -21.77
C ASN A 62 -5.42 -4.66 -21.99
N GLU A 63 -6.00 -5.33 -23.03
CA GLU A 63 -7.38 -5.02 -23.56
C GLU A 63 -8.68 -5.39 -22.77
N ALA A 64 -8.66 -6.13 -21.65
CA ALA A 64 -9.90 -6.74 -21.13
C ALA A 64 -10.71 -5.93 -20.08
N GLY A 65 -10.08 -5.02 -19.32
CA GLY A 65 -10.68 -4.45 -18.09
C GLY A 65 -11.69 -3.32 -18.29
N ASP A 66 -11.27 -2.21 -18.90
CA ASP A 66 -12.03 -0.95 -18.87
C ASP A 66 -13.19 -0.84 -19.86
N GLN A 67 -13.37 -1.81 -20.76
CA GLN A 67 -14.60 -1.86 -21.55
C GLN A 67 -15.83 -2.01 -20.64
N PHE A 68 -15.66 -2.52 -19.41
CA PHE A 68 -16.74 -2.76 -18.46
C PHE A 68 -17.23 -1.49 -17.73
N PHE A 69 -16.31 -0.60 -17.35
CA PHE A 69 -16.56 0.51 -16.41
C PHE A 69 -16.56 1.90 -17.04
N GLY A 70 -16.52 2.00 -18.36
CA GLY A 70 -17.04 3.19 -19.05
C GLY A 70 -16.34 4.52 -18.74
N THR A 71 -15.08 4.51 -18.29
CA THR A 71 -14.27 5.71 -17.95
C THR A 71 -13.85 6.53 -19.19
N SER A 72 -14.78 6.75 -20.11
CA SER A 72 -14.77 7.91 -21.00
C SER A 72 -15.02 9.16 -20.16
N LEU A 73 -13.97 9.66 -19.50
CA LEU A 73 -13.89 11.00 -18.92
C LEU A 73 -13.95 12.08 -20.04
N LYS A 74 -15.07 12.14 -20.75
CA LYS A 74 -15.44 13.23 -21.66
C LYS A 74 -16.22 14.28 -20.86
N GLY A 75 -15.52 14.95 -19.96
CA GLY A 75 -16.11 16.03 -19.15
C GLY A 75 -15.16 16.55 -18.09
N ASP A 76 -14.54 15.65 -17.33
CA ASP A 76 -13.63 16.02 -16.25
C ASP A 76 -12.29 16.54 -16.79
N THR A 77 -12.00 17.81 -16.48
CA THR A 77 -10.63 18.32 -16.55
C THR A 77 -9.75 17.51 -15.61
N LEU A 78 -8.67 16.91 -16.14
CA LEU A 78 -7.67 16.17 -15.37
C LEU A 78 -7.05 17.10 -14.30
N SER A 79 -7.60 17.05 -13.09
CA SER A 79 -7.04 17.73 -11.93
C SER A 79 -5.79 17.02 -11.47
N THR A 80 -4.74 17.78 -11.22
CA THR A 80 -3.41 17.30 -10.92
C THR A 80 -2.91 17.85 -9.59
N ILE A 81 -1.89 17.22 -9.02
CA ILE A 81 -1.33 17.67 -7.73
C ILE A 81 -0.77 19.11 -7.78
N LEU A 82 -0.48 19.64 -8.98
CA LEU A 82 -0.09 21.05 -9.19
C LEU A 82 -1.26 22.02 -8.98
N ASP A 83 -2.48 21.60 -9.32
CA ASP A 83 -3.70 22.41 -9.17
C ASP A 83 -4.09 22.54 -7.69
N GLU A 84 -3.68 21.57 -6.86
CA GLU A 84 -3.85 21.62 -5.40
C GLU A 84 -2.92 22.66 -4.72
N ILE A 85 -1.80 23.05 -5.34
CA ILE A 85 -0.93 24.13 -4.84
C ILE A 85 -1.63 25.47 -5.05
N GLN A 86 -2.08 26.12 -3.98
CA GLN A 86 -2.87 27.36 -4.07
C GLN A 86 -2.01 28.61 -4.30
N ASP A 87 -0.78 28.66 -3.79
CA ASP A 87 0.14 29.78 -4.04
C ASP A 87 0.78 29.66 -5.43
N PRO A 88 0.60 30.65 -6.34
CA PRO A 88 1.27 30.65 -7.64
C PRO A 88 2.81 30.67 -7.53
N GLY A 89 3.36 31.25 -6.46
CA GLY A 89 4.79 31.25 -6.15
C GLY A 89 5.31 29.84 -5.87
N GLU A 90 4.71 29.16 -4.88
CA GLU A 90 4.97 27.76 -4.55
C GLU A 90 4.81 26.87 -5.79
N ARG A 91 3.72 27.03 -6.56
CA ARG A 91 3.45 26.21 -7.76
C ARG A 91 4.56 26.36 -8.81
N LYS A 92 5.03 27.59 -9.06
CA LYS A 92 6.14 27.86 -9.98
C LYS A 92 7.44 27.24 -9.47
N ALA A 93 7.76 27.44 -8.19
CA ALA A 93 9.00 26.92 -7.59
C ALA A 93 9.01 25.38 -7.54
N PHE A 94 7.87 24.75 -7.24
CA PHE A 94 7.71 23.29 -7.29
C PHE A 94 7.84 22.74 -8.70
N THR A 95 7.30 23.43 -9.72
CA THR A 95 7.45 23.04 -11.12
C THR A 95 8.94 23.04 -11.55
N ALA A 96 9.72 24.02 -11.09
CA ALA A 96 11.14 24.14 -11.40
C ALA A 96 12.00 22.97 -10.89
N LEU A 97 11.56 22.25 -9.84
CA LEU A 97 12.25 21.05 -9.33
C LEU A 97 12.40 19.93 -10.38
N PHE A 98 11.51 19.90 -11.38
CA PHE A 98 11.43 18.85 -12.40
C PHE A 98 11.96 19.29 -13.77
N GLU A 99 12.64 20.44 -13.84
CA GLU A 99 13.27 20.94 -15.06
C GLU A 99 14.48 20.08 -15.47
N LYS A 100 14.25 19.19 -16.43
CA LYS A 100 15.18 18.16 -16.90
C LYS A 100 16.52 18.63 -17.48
N ARG A 101 16.69 19.93 -17.74
CA ARG A 101 17.90 20.48 -18.40
C ARG A 101 18.98 20.90 -17.40
N ASN A 102 18.64 20.89 -16.11
CA ASN A 102 19.41 21.58 -15.08
C ASN A 102 20.52 20.67 -14.55
N LYS A 103 21.72 21.23 -14.36
CA LYS A 103 22.89 20.49 -13.85
C LYS A 103 22.64 20.00 -12.41
N PRO A 104 23.33 18.97 -11.90
CA PRO A 104 23.09 18.49 -10.53
C PRO A 104 23.30 19.58 -9.46
N GLU A 105 24.28 20.48 -9.62
CA GLU A 105 24.47 21.64 -8.73
C GLU A 105 23.26 22.56 -8.71
N GLU A 106 22.67 22.81 -9.88
CA GLU A 106 21.51 23.66 -10.09
C GLU A 106 20.22 23.01 -9.57
N ARG A 107 20.02 21.70 -9.84
CA ARG A 107 18.90 20.92 -9.27
C ARG A 107 18.95 20.88 -7.74
N ARG A 108 20.15 20.70 -7.16
CA ARG A 108 20.30 20.76 -5.69
C ARG A 108 19.96 22.16 -5.18
N LYS A 109 20.46 23.21 -5.83
CA LYS A 109 20.15 24.59 -5.44
C LYS A 109 18.65 24.92 -5.54
N ILE A 110 17.97 24.57 -6.62
CA ILE A 110 16.51 24.80 -6.78
C ILE A 110 15.73 24.07 -5.68
N ALA A 111 16.14 22.85 -5.32
CA ALA A 111 15.54 22.12 -4.21
C ALA A 111 15.82 22.77 -2.85
N GLU A 112 17.04 23.23 -2.59
CA GLU A 112 17.39 23.99 -1.37
C GLU A 112 16.61 25.30 -1.27
N ASP A 113 16.50 26.05 -2.36
CA ASP A 113 15.73 27.30 -2.44
C ASP A 113 14.22 27.04 -2.22
N PHE A 114 13.66 25.95 -2.75
CA PHE A 114 12.27 25.54 -2.48
C PHE A 114 12.06 25.18 -1.01
N LEU A 115 12.96 24.38 -0.42
CA LEU A 115 12.89 23.95 0.98
C LEU A 115 13.00 25.13 1.96
N ALA A 116 13.78 26.16 1.60
CA ALA A 116 13.93 27.39 2.38
C ALA A 116 12.75 28.37 2.18
N GLY A 117 12.25 28.52 0.95
CA GLY A 117 11.13 29.41 0.63
C GLY A 117 9.77 28.89 1.08
N TYR A 118 9.54 27.57 1.01
CA TYR A 118 8.26 26.92 1.29
C TYR A 118 8.37 25.85 2.39
N PRO A 119 8.89 26.18 3.59
CA PRO A 119 9.17 25.19 4.63
C PRO A 119 7.92 24.51 5.19
N ARG A 120 6.71 25.03 4.93
CA ARG A 120 5.41 24.45 5.34
C ARG A 120 4.62 23.82 4.17
N SER A 121 5.28 23.62 3.02
CA SER A 121 4.73 22.94 1.84
C SER A 121 4.33 21.49 2.16
N SER A 122 3.34 20.97 1.44
CA SER A 122 3.03 19.52 1.42
C SER A 122 4.03 18.70 0.58
N PHE A 123 4.86 19.38 -0.23
CA PHE A 123 5.68 18.80 -1.30
C PHE A 123 7.17 18.67 -0.95
N LEU A 124 7.49 18.78 0.34
CA LEU A 124 8.86 18.77 0.84
C LEU A 124 9.59 17.46 0.52
N ALA A 125 8.88 16.33 0.49
CA ALA A 125 9.46 15.02 0.21
C ALA A 125 10.07 14.96 -1.21
N GLN A 126 9.36 15.52 -2.19
CA GLN A 126 9.80 15.61 -3.58
C GLN A 126 11.02 16.54 -3.71
N ALA A 127 11.01 17.69 -3.03
CA ALA A 127 12.17 18.59 -3.01
C ALA A 127 13.39 17.94 -2.33
N TYR A 128 13.20 17.29 -1.19
CA TYR A 128 14.25 16.49 -0.54
C TYR A 128 14.75 15.34 -1.43
N GLU A 129 13.89 14.68 -2.20
CA GLU A 129 14.28 13.63 -3.16
C GLU A 129 15.14 14.20 -4.30
N VAL A 130 14.79 15.36 -4.86
CA VAL A 130 15.60 16.04 -5.89
C VAL A 130 16.96 16.44 -5.33
N ALA A 131 17.00 17.05 -4.14
CA ALA A 131 18.26 17.41 -3.45
C ALA A 131 19.12 16.17 -3.14
N ALA A 132 18.50 15.06 -2.72
CA ALA A 132 19.19 13.81 -2.45
C ALA A 132 19.81 13.22 -3.72
N LYS A 133 19.03 13.06 -4.80
CA LYS A 133 19.50 12.53 -6.10
C LYS A 133 20.64 13.39 -6.66
N ALA A 134 20.46 14.71 -6.68
CA ALA A 134 21.50 15.64 -7.11
C ALA A 134 22.78 15.52 -6.27
N SER A 135 22.67 15.34 -4.94
CA SER A 135 23.83 15.13 -4.07
C SER A 135 24.56 13.81 -4.34
N ILE A 136 23.85 12.75 -4.74
CA ILE A 136 24.46 11.47 -5.16
C ILE A 136 25.30 11.67 -6.43
N GLU A 137 24.78 12.41 -7.41
CA GLU A 137 25.50 12.73 -8.65
C GLU A 137 26.78 13.56 -8.42
N LEU A 138 26.75 14.44 -7.42
CA LEU A 138 27.91 15.24 -7.00
C LEU A 138 28.91 14.46 -6.14
N GLY A 139 28.63 13.20 -5.79
CA GLY A 139 29.42 12.41 -4.85
C GLY A 139 29.30 12.86 -3.38
N ASP A 140 28.44 13.81 -3.07
CA ASP A 140 28.16 14.29 -1.71
C ASP A 140 27.18 13.33 -1.01
N TYR A 141 27.72 12.17 -0.65
CA TYR A 141 26.94 11.13 0.01
C TYR A 141 26.46 11.54 1.41
N SER A 142 27.08 12.53 2.06
CA SER A 142 26.58 13.05 3.35
C SER A 142 25.29 13.84 3.16
N ALA A 143 25.26 14.76 2.19
CA ALA A 143 24.03 15.49 1.84
C ALA A 143 22.97 14.54 1.27
N ALA A 144 23.36 13.55 0.46
CA ALA A 144 22.45 12.54 -0.06
C ALA A 144 21.72 11.76 1.04
N LEU A 145 22.42 11.31 2.08
CA LEU A 145 21.80 10.62 3.22
C LEU A 145 20.93 11.57 4.07
N GLN A 146 21.34 12.83 4.24
CA GLN A 146 20.57 13.83 5.00
C GLN A 146 19.24 14.16 4.31
N TYR A 147 19.28 14.54 3.03
CA TYR A 147 18.09 14.85 2.24
C TYR A 147 17.25 13.60 1.98
N GLY A 148 17.90 12.48 1.64
CA GLY A 148 17.22 11.20 1.40
C GLY A 148 16.46 10.71 2.62
N GLY A 149 17.09 10.79 3.80
CA GLY A 149 16.45 10.48 5.08
C GLY A 149 15.24 11.37 5.37
N ALA A 150 15.30 12.67 5.04
CA ALA A 150 14.17 13.58 5.20
C ALA A 150 13.00 13.25 4.26
N ALA A 151 13.28 12.89 2.99
CA ALA A 151 12.27 12.45 2.04
C ALA A 151 11.55 11.17 2.48
N ILE A 152 12.31 10.11 2.82
CA ILE A 152 11.72 8.81 3.22
C ILE A 152 11.09 8.83 4.62
N THR A 153 11.32 9.87 5.42
CA THR A 153 10.57 10.10 6.67
C THR A 153 9.11 10.47 6.36
N LEU A 154 8.88 11.25 5.30
CA LEU A 154 7.54 11.69 4.86
C LEU A 154 6.85 10.62 3.98
N TYR A 155 7.56 10.12 2.97
CA TYR A 155 7.08 9.06 2.07
C TYR A 155 8.09 7.91 1.98
N PRO A 156 8.05 6.95 2.93
CA PRO A 156 8.98 5.83 2.96
C PRO A 156 8.85 4.87 1.77
N GLU A 157 7.71 4.81 1.11
CA GLU A 157 7.44 3.89 -0.01
C GLU A 157 8.02 4.37 -1.37
N ASN A 158 9.29 4.77 -1.40
CA ASN A 158 9.96 5.25 -2.61
C ASN A 158 11.18 4.38 -2.99
N PRO A 159 11.00 3.31 -3.78
CA PRO A 159 12.12 2.45 -4.21
C PRO A 159 13.16 3.17 -5.08
N LEU A 160 12.79 4.25 -5.78
CA LEU A 160 13.73 5.05 -6.59
C LEU A 160 14.73 5.82 -5.74
N LEU A 161 14.43 6.02 -4.45
CA LEU A 161 15.30 6.68 -3.48
C LEU A 161 15.90 5.70 -2.45
N LEU A 162 15.12 4.72 -1.99
CA LEU A 162 15.59 3.70 -1.03
C LEU A 162 16.79 2.90 -1.53
N VAL A 163 16.76 2.43 -2.78
CA VAL A 163 17.86 1.64 -3.38
C VAL A 163 19.18 2.43 -3.43
N PRO A 164 19.21 3.70 -3.91
CA PRO A 164 20.38 4.56 -3.77
C PRO A 164 20.92 4.67 -2.35
N LEU A 165 20.05 4.99 -1.39
CA LEU A 165 20.45 5.23 0.00
C LEU A 165 20.99 3.96 0.64
N ALA A 166 20.35 2.81 0.40
CA ALA A 166 20.79 1.51 0.88
C ALA A 166 22.22 1.17 0.43
N GLY A 167 22.50 1.36 -0.87
CA GLY A 167 23.84 1.12 -1.43
C GLY A 167 24.90 2.12 -0.94
N ILE A 168 24.52 3.34 -0.55
CA ILE A 168 25.44 4.30 0.10
C ILE A 168 25.69 3.88 1.55
N GLN A 169 24.64 3.55 2.31
CA GLN A 169 24.70 3.12 3.71
C GLN A 169 25.57 1.87 3.89
N VAL A 170 25.33 0.81 3.12
CA VAL A 170 26.13 -0.43 3.19
C VAL A 170 27.60 -0.18 2.83
N ARG A 171 27.90 0.70 1.87
CA ARG A 171 29.29 1.09 1.53
C ARG A 171 29.97 1.94 2.61
N GLN A 172 29.21 2.71 3.39
CA GLN A 172 29.71 3.47 4.55
C GLN A 172 29.74 2.66 5.86
N GLY A 173 29.29 1.40 5.85
CA GLY A 173 29.25 0.53 7.04
C GLY A 173 27.99 0.66 7.90
N LEU A 174 27.00 1.42 7.45
CA LEU A 174 25.66 1.54 8.05
C LEU A 174 24.78 0.35 7.60
N LEU A 175 25.17 -0.85 8.04
CA LEU A 175 24.60 -2.11 7.53
C LEU A 175 23.13 -2.30 7.94
N VAL A 176 22.75 -1.86 9.14
CA VAL A 176 21.39 -2.00 9.67
C VAL A 176 20.41 -1.13 8.89
N GLU A 177 20.73 0.15 8.67
CA GLU A 177 19.90 1.07 7.92
C GLU A 177 19.87 0.71 6.42
N GLY A 178 21.01 0.29 5.88
CA GLY A 178 21.11 -0.11 4.47
C GLY A 178 20.30 -1.37 4.15
N THR A 179 20.37 -2.41 4.99
CA THR A 179 19.57 -3.63 4.81
C THR A 179 18.08 -3.36 5.01
N GLN A 180 17.69 -2.49 5.94
CA GLN A 180 16.29 -2.07 6.12
C GLN A 180 15.75 -1.35 4.88
N ASN A 181 16.50 -0.39 4.34
CA ASN A 181 16.11 0.33 3.13
C ASN A 181 16.03 -0.58 1.89
N ALA A 182 16.97 -1.53 1.72
CA ALA A 182 16.93 -2.50 0.63
C ALA A 182 15.73 -3.47 0.74
N ARG A 183 15.41 -3.97 1.95
CA ARG A 183 14.23 -4.82 2.18
C ARG A 183 12.92 -4.06 1.95
N LEU A 184 12.83 -2.81 2.39
CA LEU A 184 11.67 -1.95 2.13
C LEU A 184 11.53 -1.64 0.63
N ALA A 185 12.63 -1.44 -0.10
CA ALA A 185 12.60 -1.25 -1.55
C ALA A 185 12.03 -2.46 -2.28
N LEU A 186 12.46 -3.68 -1.90
CA LEU A 186 11.90 -4.93 -2.45
C LEU A 186 10.40 -5.05 -2.17
N ASP A 187 9.96 -4.87 -0.92
CA ASP A 187 8.54 -4.92 -0.57
C ASP A 187 7.71 -3.87 -1.33
N CYS A 188 8.26 -2.68 -1.56
CA CYS A 188 7.62 -1.66 -2.40
C CYS A 188 7.55 -2.08 -3.87
N LEU A 189 8.62 -2.63 -4.44
CA LEU A 189 8.65 -3.06 -5.85
C LEU A 189 7.67 -4.22 -6.12
N ASP A 190 7.41 -5.06 -5.12
CA ASP A 190 6.46 -6.17 -5.20
C ASP A 190 5.00 -5.73 -4.94
N ARG A 191 4.79 -4.74 -4.07
CA ARG A 191 3.45 -4.19 -3.76
C ARG A 191 2.95 -3.13 -4.71
N PHE A 192 3.79 -2.26 -5.24
CA PHE A 192 3.34 -1.11 -6.04
C PHE A 192 3.43 -1.37 -7.55
N VAL A 193 2.44 -0.87 -8.29
CA VAL A 193 2.58 -0.71 -9.74
C VAL A 193 3.60 0.38 -10.06
N GLY A 194 3.96 0.49 -11.34
CA GLY A 194 4.81 1.57 -11.82
C GLY A 194 4.17 2.94 -11.55
N PRO A 195 4.93 3.92 -11.04
CA PRO A 195 4.47 5.30 -10.99
C PRO A 195 4.04 5.78 -12.37
N SER A 196 2.98 6.56 -12.43
CA SER A 196 2.33 7.01 -13.67
C SER A 196 3.23 7.83 -14.61
N VAL A 197 4.39 8.27 -14.12
CA VAL A 197 5.43 8.96 -14.92
C VAL A 197 6.25 8.01 -15.81
N PHE A 198 6.15 6.69 -15.62
CA PHE A 198 6.80 5.69 -16.47
C PHE A 198 5.77 4.88 -17.28
N SER A 199 6.10 4.54 -18.52
CA SER A 199 5.36 3.50 -19.24
C SER A 199 5.56 2.12 -18.60
N ALA A 200 4.63 1.19 -18.85
CA ALA A 200 4.71 -0.18 -18.34
C ALA A 200 6.03 -0.89 -18.71
N LYS A 201 6.55 -0.64 -19.92
CA LYS A 201 7.82 -1.19 -20.41
C LYS A 201 9.04 -0.59 -19.70
N GLU A 202 9.06 0.73 -19.49
CA GLU A 202 10.12 1.41 -18.73
C GLU A 202 10.13 0.91 -17.28
N TRP A 203 8.96 0.86 -16.63
CA TRP A 203 8.85 0.36 -15.26
C TRP A 203 9.23 -1.12 -15.13
N THR A 204 8.83 -1.98 -16.07
CA THR A 204 9.23 -3.40 -16.06
C THR A 204 10.75 -3.56 -16.10
N THR A 205 11.43 -2.71 -16.87
CA THR A 205 12.90 -2.72 -16.99
C THR A 205 13.56 -2.16 -15.72
N LEU A 206 13.11 -0.99 -15.26
CA LEU A 206 13.65 -0.28 -14.12
C LEU A 206 13.41 -1.05 -12.80
N SER A 207 12.21 -1.58 -12.58
CA SER A 207 11.89 -2.36 -11.38
C SER A 207 12.69 -3.67 -11.29
N ARG A 208 13.05 -4.30 -12.43
CA ARG A 208 13.98 -5.44 -12.46
C ARG A 208 15.38 -5.02 -12.00
N GLN A 209 15.89 -3.89 -12.49
CA GLN A 209 17.19 -3.34 -12.11
C GLN A 209 17.24 -2.94 -10.62
N LEU A 210 16.17 -2.33 -10.11
CA LEU A 210 16.03 -1.95 -8.70
C LEU A 210 15.96 -3.19 -7.79
N ARG A 211 15.25 -4.25 -8.19
CA ARG A 211 15.23 -5.53 -7.46
C ARG A 211 16.62 -6.16 -7.40
N ALA A 212 17.30 -6.27 -8.55
CA ALA A 212 18.67 -6.81 -8.61
C ALA A 212 19.62 -6.01 -7.71
N THR A 213 19.59 -4.67 -7.82
CA THR A 213 20.44 -3.79 -6.98
C THR A 213 20.12 -3.94 -5.48
N SER A 214 18.84 -4.07 -5.10
CA SER A 214 18.45 -4.28 -3.70
C SER A 214 18.98 -5.61 -3.15
N LEU A 215 18.88 -6.68 -3.94
CA LEU A 215 19.40 -8.01 -3.60
C LEU A 215 20.94 -8.01 -3.51
N TYR A 216 21.63 -7.33 -4.44
CA TYR A 216 23.07 -7.11 -4.36
C TYR A 216 23.48 -6.39 -3.07
N VAL A 217 22.77 -5.32 -2.69
CA VAL A 217 23.07 -4.55 -1.46
C VAL A 217 22.87 -5.39 -0.19
N LEU A 218 21.86 -6.28 -0.17
CA LEU A 218 21.69 -7.24 0.92
C LEU A 218 22.84 -8.24 0.98
N ALA A 219 23.23 -8.84 -0.15
CA ALA A 219 24.38 -9.74 -0.21
C ALA A 219 25.70 -9.08 0.21
N GLU A 220 25.92 -7.81 -0.18
CA GLU A 220 27.11 -7.04 0.23
C GLU A 220 27.10 -6.77 1.74
N ALA A 221 25.93 -6.52 2.34
CA ALA A 221 25.78 -6.32 3.78
C ALA A 221 26.02 -7.61 4.56
N ASP A 222 25.34 -8.71 4.22
CA ASP A 222 25.50 -9.99 4.90
C ASP A 222 26.93 -10.55 4.77
N LEU A 223 27.59 -10.35 3.61
CA LEU A 223 29.02 -10.66 3.46
C LEU A 223 29.89 -9.82 4.40
N LYS A 224 29.59 -8.53 4.60
CA LYS A 224 30.33 -7.64 5.52
C LYS A 224 30.10 -7.96 7.00
N GLU A 225 28.94 -8.48 7.36
CA GLU A 225 28.67 -9.01 8.71
C GLU A 225 29.45 -10.31 8.92
N ALA A 226 29.41 -11.24 7.96
CA ALA A 226 30.16 -12.48 8.00
C ALA A 226 31.69 -12.33 8.17
N VAL A 227 32.29 -11.16 7.86
CA VAL A 227 33.71 -10.87 8.16
C VAL A 227 33.98 -10.71 9.66
N LYS A 228 32.99 -10.22 10.41
CA LYS A 228 33.07 -9.88 11.83
C LYS A 228 32.73 -11.09 12.71
N ASP A 229 31.85 -11.94 12.21
CA ASP A 229 31.32 -13.10 12.92
C ASP A 229 32.21 -14.34 12.72
N SER A 230 31.91 -15.43 13.45
CA SER A 230 32.61 -16.71 13.31
C SER A 230 31.69 -17.90 13.55
N GLY A 231 32.11 -19.11 13.14
CA GLY A 231 31.34 -20.33 13.36
C GLY A 231 30.00 -20.35 12.62
N GLU A 232 28.93 -20.74 13.32
CA GLU A 232 27.59 -20.93 12.73
C GLU A 232 26.97 -19.63 12.23
N GLU A 233 27.17 -18.50 12.93
CA GLU A 233 26.63 -17.19 12.53
C GLU A 233 27.24 -16.72 11.20
N GLN A 234 28.56 -16.84 11.06
CA GLN A 234 29.26 -16.59 9.79
C GLN A 234 28.76 -17.50 8.67
N ALA A 235 28.55 -18.80 8.95
CA ALA A 235 28.05 -19.75 7.96
C ALA A 235 26.60 -19.43 7.52
N ALA A 236 25.75 -19.01 8.45
CA ALA A 236 24.38 -18.56 8.16
C ALA A 236 24.37 -17.29 7.31
N LYS A 237 25.18 -16.28 7.68
CA LYS A 237 25.31 -15.02 6.92
C LYS A 237 25.85 -15.23 5.51
N LEU A 238 26.87 -16.07 5.33
CA LEU A 238 27.36 -16.42 4.00
C LEU A 238 26.32 -17.18 3.17
N LYS A 239 25.43 -17.96 3.80
CA LYS A 239 24.32 -18.63 3.10
C LYS A 239 23.28 -17.61 2.62
N GLU A 240 22.81 -16.71 3.48
CA GLU A 240 21.87 -15.64 3.10
C GLU A 240 22.48 -14.75 2.00
N ALA A 241 23.75 -14.37 2.13
CA ALA A 241 24.46 -13.61 1.11
C ALA A 241 24.51 -14.33 -0.25
N GLU A 242 24.76 -15.65 -0.28
CA GLU A 242 24.76 -16.41 -1.54
C GLU A 242 23.35 -16.47 -2.17
N GLU A 243 22.30 -16.64 -1.35
CA GLU A 243 20.92 -16.64 -1.83
C GLU A 243 20.54 -15.27 -2.44
N PHE A 244 20.89 -14.17 -1.78
CA PHE A 244 20.64 -12.82 -2.29
C PHE A 244 21.45 -12.52 -3.56
N ALA A 245 22.75 -12.82 -3.58
CA ALA A 245 23.61 -12.61 -4.75
C ALA A 245 23.17 -13.47 -5.95
N SER A 246 22.76 -14.72 -5.71
CA SER A 246 22.25 -15.61 -6.78
C SER A 246 20.92 -15.10 -7.35
N LYS A 247 19.99 -14.63 -6.50
CA LYS A 247 18.73 -14.00 -6.94
C LYS A 247 18.98 -12.69 -7.69
N SER A 248 19.94 -11.87 -7.25
CA SER A 248 20.36 -10.66 -7.97
C SER A 248 20.86 -11.00 -9.38
N TRP A 249 21.76 -11.98 -9.49
CA TRP A 249 22.39 -12.35 -10.76
C TRP A 249 21.38 -12.97 -11.74
N GLY A 250 20.41 -13.75 -11.24
CA GLY A 250 19.33 -14.28 -12.06
C GLY A 250 18.43 -13.21 -12.70
N LEU A 251 18.40 -11.98 -12.18
CA LEU A 251 17.67 -10.85 -12.77
C LEU A 251 18.47 -10.09 -13.84
N ASP A 252 19.79 -10.20 -13.83
CA ASP A 252 20.72 -9.61 -14.81
C ASP A 252 22.01 -10.43 -14.88
N LEU A 253 22.02 -11.47 -15.73
CA LEU A 253 23.18 -12.37 -15.87
C LEU A 253 24.44 -11.66 -16.41
N SER A 254 24.29 -10.45 -16.99
CA SER A 254 25.40 -9.64 -17.51
C SER A 254 26.13 -8.83 -16.43
N ASP A 255 25.58 -8.80 -15.21
CA ASP A 255 26.08 -8.07 -14.06
C ASP A 255 27.40 -8.63 -13.51
N ALA A 256 28.51 -8.05 -13.97
CA ALA A 256 29.85 -8.41 -13.52
C ALA A 256 30.11 -8.12 -12.03
N ASP A 257 29.44 -7.12 -11.45
CA ASP A 257 29.63 -6.77 -10.04
C ASP A 257 28.92 -7.79 -9.13
N THR A 258 27.67 -8.16 -9.44
CA THR A 258 27.01 -9.27 -8.72
C THR A 258 27.74 -10.59 -8.95
N ALA A 259 28.18 -10.89 -10.17
CA ALA A 259 28.94 -12.11 -10.44
C ALA A 259 30.26 -12.15 -9.63
N TYR A 260 30.97 -11.02 -9.53
CA TYR A 260 32.17 -10.92 -8.70
C TYR A 260 31.87 -11.09 -7.20
N LEU A 261 30.83 -10.45 -6.68
CA LEU A 261 30.39 -10.58 -5.29
C LEU A 261 29.98 -12.03 -4.96
N LEU A 262 29.20 -12.67 -5.83
CA LEU A 262 28.81 -14.08 -5.72
C LEU A 262 30.03 -15.00 -5.73
N GLY A 263 31.05 -14.69 -6.54
CA GLY A 263 32.34 -15.37 -6.54
C GLY A 263 33.07 -15.29 -5.19
N LEU A 264 33.12 -14.10 -4.59
CA LEU A 264 33.71 -13.90 -3.26
C LEU A 264 32.96 -14.69 -2.17
N ILE A 265 31.62 -14.65 -2.17
CA ILE A 265 30.79 -15.36 -1.20
C ILE A 265 31.00 -16.88 -1.33
N ARG A 266 30.93 -17.41 -2.55
CA ARG A 266 31.15 -18.84 -2.81
C ARG A 266 32.55 -19.30 -2.41
N LEU A 267 33.57 -18.48 -2.66
CA LEU A 267 34.94 -18.77 -2.24
C LEU A 267 35.05 -18.79 -0.70
N ALA A 268 34.41 -17.84 0.00
CA ALA A 268 34.35 -17.83 1.47
C ALA A 268 33.60 -19.05 2.05
N ARG A 269 32.66 -19.64 1.30
CA ARG A 269 31.97 -20.90 1.62
C ARG A 269 32.71 -22.18 1.20
N GLY A 270 33.93 -22.07 0.62
CA GLY A 270 34.69 -23.21 0.10
C GLY A 270 34.20 -23.77 -1.24
N ASN A 271 33.19 -23.15 -1.87
CA ASN A 271 32.69 -23.55 -3.19
C ASN A 271 33.58 -22.97 -4.32
N GLN A 272 34.83 -23.44 -4.40
CA GLN A 272 35.82 -23.00 -5.40
C GLN A 272 35.29 -23.14 -6.84
N LYS A 273 34.59 -24.24 -7.16
CA LYS A 273 34.00 -24.46 -8.50
C LYS A 273 32.97 -23.38 -8.82
N GLY A 274 31.97 -23.17 -7.96
CA GLY A 274 30.94 -22.17 -8.15
C GLY A 274 31.46 -20.73 -8.10
N ALA A 275 32.58 -20.49 -7.42
CA ALA A 275 33.29 -19.21 -7.43
C ALA A 275 33.99 -18.95 -8.76
N ALA A 276 34.67 -19.96 -9.33
CA ALA A 276 35.30 -19.86 -10.65
C ALA A 276 34.29 -19.51 -11.76
N LEU A 277 33.11 -20.15 -11.76
CA LEU A 277 32.01 -19.81 -12.68
C LEU A 277 31.65 -18.30 -12.63
N ALA A 278 31.48 -17.77 -11.42
CA ALA A 278 31.04 -16.39 -11.22
C ALA A 278 32.16 -15.37 -11.54
N PHE A 279 33.40 -15.65 -11.14
CA PHE A 279 34.56 -14.83 -11.53
C PHE A 279 34.84 -14.84 -13.04
N ALA A 280 34.58 -15.96 -13.73
CA ALA A 280 34.75 -16.03 -15.18
C ALA A 280 33.81 -15.06 -15.91
N VAL A 281 32.56 -14.90 -15.46
CA VAL A 281 31.64 -13.89 -16.01
C VAL A 281 32.10 -12.46 -15.70
N ALA A 282 32.61 -12.20 -14.50
CA ALA A 282 33.20 -10.89 -14.17
C ALA A 282 34.47 -10.57 -15.00
N TYR A 283 35.26 -11.58 -15.39
CA TYR A 283 36.47 -11.46 -16.20
C TYR A 283 36.20 -11.05 -17.66
N ARG A 284 34.99 -11.29 -18.19
CA ARG A 284 34.58 -10.87 -19.55
C ARG A 284 34.58 -9.35 -19.74
N GLN A 285 34.31 -8.59 -18.69
CA GLN A 285 34.14 -7.14 -18.78
C GLN A 285 35.47 -6.38 -18.84
N ARG A 286 35.43 -5.10 -19.25
CA ARG A 286 36.62 -4.23 -19.35
C ARG A 286 36.76 -3.37 -18.09
N GLY A 287 37.97 -3.25 -17.55
CA GLY A 287 38.30 -2.36 -16.44
C GLY A 287 38.80 -3.07 -15.17
N PRO A 288 38.78 -2.41 -14.00
CA PRO A 288 39.40 -2.91 -12.77
C PRO A 288 38.88 -4.27 -12.28
N LEU A 289 37.58 -4.55 -12.46
CA LEU A 289 36.98 -5.84 -12.10
C LEU A 289 37.60 -7.02 -12.84
N LYS A 290 38.03 -6.84 -14.11
CA LYS A 290 38.70 -7.89 -14.87
C LYS A 290 39.99 -8.33 -14.17
N VAL A 291 40.83 -7.37 -13.76
CA VAL A 291 42.12 -7.64 -13.12
C VAL A 291 41.90 -8.38 -11.80
N LYS A 292 40.91 -7.95 -11.00
CA LYS A 292 40.52 -8.61 -9.76
C LYS A 292 39.99 -10.03 -9.99
N ALA A 293 39.09 -10.22 -10.97
CA ALA A 293 38.53 -11.52 -11.31
C ALA A 293 39.63 -12.47 -11.83
N GLU A 294 40.54 -11.98 -12.66
CA GLU A 294 41.68 -12.75 -13.17
C GLU A 294 42.59 -13.24 -12.04
N GLN A 295 42.93 -12.37 -11.07
CA GLN A 295 43.71 -12.76 -9.90
C GLN A 295 43.04 -13.88 -9.10
N ARG A 296 41.72 -13.80 -8.90
CA ARG A 296 40.95 -14.85 -8.19
C ARG A 296 40.86 -16.14 -8.99
N LEU A 297 40.64 -16.08 -10.30
CA LEU A 297 40.66 -17.24 -11.21
C LEU A 297 42.03 -17.94 -11.22
N ARG A 298 43.13 -17.17 -11.26
CA ARG A 298 44.49 -17.71 -11.23
C ARG A 298 44.79 -18.42 -9.91
N ALA A 299 44.34 -17.86 -8.77
CA ALA A 299 44.48 -18.51 -7.47
C ALA A 299 43.72 -19.85 -7.41
N ILE A 300 42.45 -19.89 -7.82
CA ILE A 300 41.66 -21.14 -7.86
C ILE A 300 42.31 -22.17 -8.79
N TYR A 301 42.77 -21.75 -9.97
CA TYR A 301 43.45 -22.62 -10.93
C TYR A 301 44.76 -23.21 -10.37
N SER A 302 45.50 -22.47 -9.52
CA SER A 302 46.72 -22.99 -8.88
C SER A 302 46.45 -23.94 -7.70
N GLU A 303 45.32 -23.81 -7.01
CA GLU A 303 44.96 -24.68 -5.87
C GLU A 303 44.32 -26.00 -6.33
N ALA A 304 43.56 -25.99 -7.43
CA ALA A 304 42.86 -27.16 -7.97
C ALA A 304 42.90 -27.19 -9.51
N PRO A 305 44.07 -27.51 -10.12
CA PRO A 305 44.19 -27.56 -11.57
C PRO A 305 43.29 -28.68 -12.16
N PRO A 306 42.61 -28.42 -13.31
CA PRO A 306 41.74 -29.41 -13.93
C PRO A 306 42.51 -30.68 -14.36
N PRO A 307 41.85 -31.85 -14.43
CA PRO A 307 42.52 -33.13 -14.67
C PRO A 307 43.08 -33.32 -16.10
N SER A 308 42.78 -32.40 -17.03
CA SER A 308 43.39 -32.34 -18.36
C SER A 308 44.43 -31.21 -18.42
N ARG A 309 45.40 -31.29 -19.34
CA ARG A 309 46.45 -30.26 -19.58
C ARG A 309 45.89 -28.95 -20.20
N GLY A 310 44.75 -28.46 -19.72
CA GLY A 310 44.13 -27.22 -20.17
C GLY A 310 44.98 -26.02 -19.79
N ARG A 311 45.25 -25.13 -20.74
CA ARG A 311 45.81 -23.80 -20.44
C ARG A 311 44.79 -23.01 -19.63
N PHE A 312 45.25 -22.01 -18.88
CA PHE A 312 44.38 -21.10 -18.10
C PHE A 312 43.18 -20.58 -18.91
N ASP A 313 43.39 -20.21 -20.17
CA ASP A 313 42.33 -19.71 -21.06
C ASP A 313 41.25 -20.75 -21.38
N SER A 314 41.57 -22.05 -21.35
CA SER A 314 40.56 -23.12 -21.46
C SER A 314 39.76 -23.26 -20.16
N PHE A 315 40.43 -23.25 -19.01
CA PHE A 315 39.75 -23.28 -17.70
C PHE A 315 38.75 -22.12 -17.53
N VAL A 316 39.12 -20.91 -17.98
CA VAL A 316 38.20 -19.76 -17.99
C VAL A 316 37.02 -20.00 -18.93
N ARG A 317 37.24 -20.41 -20.19
CA ARG A 317 36.16 -20.70 -21.15
C ARG A 317 35.21 -21.80 -20.71
N ASP A 318 35.73 -22.88 -20.12
CA ASP A 318 34.93 -23.99 -19.60
C ASP A 318 34.08 -23.52 -18.39
N SER A 319 34.63 -22.63 -17.57
CA SER A 319 33.91 -21.99 -16.45
C SER A 319 32.84 -21.01 -16.95
N GLU A 320 33.11 -20.26 -18.00
CA GLU A 320 32.13 -19.38 -18.64
C GLU A 320 30.95 -20.18 -19.23
N ALA A 321 31.22 -21.22 -20.03
CA ALA A 321 30.18 -22.05 -20.66
C ALA A 321 29.32 -22.81 -19.62
N ALA A 322 29.87 -23.11 -18.45
CA ALA A 322 29.13 -23.70 -17.34
C ALA A 322 28.35 -22.65 -16.50
N ALA A 323 28.74 -21.37 -16.53
CA ALA A 323 28.00 -20.26 -15.92
C ALA A 323 26.78 -19.82 -16.74
N GLU A 324 26.79 -20.03 -18.06
CA GLU A 324 25.68 -19.73 -18.97
C GLU A 324 24.52 -20.73 -18.93
N ARG A 325 24.69 -21.86 -18.23
CA ARG A 325 23.59 -22.81 -18.00
C ARG A 325 22.74 -22.31 -16.84
N PRO A 326 21.43 -22.02 -17.04
CA PRO A 326 20.56 -21.67 -15.94
C PRO A 326 20.49 -22.84 -14.95
N PRO A 327 20.36 -22.58 -13.64
CA PRO A 327 19.99 -23.64 -12.70
C PRO A 327 18.62 -24.21 -13.11
N PRO A 328 18.38 -25.52 -12.94
CA PRO A 328 17.04 -26.06 -13.12
C PRO A 328 16.07 -25.35 -12.17
N GLU A 329 14.91 -24.92 -12.69
CA GLU A 329 13.86 -24.38 -11.85
C GLU A 329 13.40 -25.44 -10.84
N PRO A 330 13.18 -25.07 -9.56
CA PRO A 330 12.52 -25.98 -8.64
C PRO A 330 11.06 -26.16 -9.06
N ASP A 331 10.69 -27.37 -9.47
CA ASP A 331 9.29 -27.74 -9.73
C ASP A 331 8.43 -27.37 -8.53
N LEU A 332 7.56 -26.36 -8.71
CA LEU A 332 6.49 -26.08 -7.78
C LEU A 332 5.42 -27.16 -7.98
N PRO A 333 5.09 -27.96 -6.95
CA PRO A 333 4.10 -29.02 -7.09
C PRO A 333 2.72 -28.41 -7.34
N ALA A 334 2.25 -28.48 -8.59
CA ALA A 334 0.89 -28.14 -8.98
C ALA A 334 -0.08 -29.12 -8.31
N ARG A 335 -0.56 -28.76 -7.11
CA ARG A 335 -1.54 -29.56 -6.38
C ARG A 335 -2.90 -29.40 -7.04
N ALA A 336 -3.28 -30.37 -7.87
CA ALA A 336 -4.61 -30.42 -8.47
C ALA A 336 -5.69 -30.37 -7.37
N ALA A 337 -6.62 -29.42 -7.48
CA ALA A 337 -7.82 -29.43 -6.67
C ALA A 337 -8.87 -30.34 -7.31
N GLU A 338 -9.19 -31.44 -6.63
CA GLU A 338 -10.39 -32.22 -6.92
C GLU A 338 -11.62 -31.44 -6.46
N THR A 339 -12.26 -30.73 -7.39
CA THR A 339 -13.58 -30.16 -7.16
C THR A 339 -14.64 -31.26 -7.25
N THR A 340 -15.37 -31.49 -6.16
CA THR A 340 -16.48 -32.45 -6.15
C THR A 340 -17.67 -31.89 -6.91
N ALA A 341 -17.90 -32.39 -8.13
CA ALA A 341 -18.98 -31.94 -9.00
C ALA A 341 -20.36 -32.08 -8.33
N GLY A 342 -21.09 -30.96 -8.22
CA GLY A 342 -22.52 -30.94 -7.85
C GLY A 342 -22.94 -29.92 -6.78
N ALA A 343 -22.01 -29.40 -5.97
CA ALA A 343 -22.31 -28.37 -4.97
C ALA A 343 -22.04 -26.95 -5.50
N PRO A 344 -22.86 -25.94 -5.17
CA PRO A 344 -22.49 -24.54 -5.43
C PRO A 344 -21.29 -24.16 -4.56
N ALA A 345 -20.24 -23.59 -5.15
CA ALA A 345 -19.00 -23.25 -4.45
C ALA A 345 -19.21 -22.38 -3.19
N TYR A 346 -20.17 -21.46 -3.25
CA TYR A 346 -20.58 -20.61 -2.13
C TYR A 346 -21.88 -21.13 -1.51
N ALA A 347 -21.90 -21.25 -0.18
CA ALA A 347 -23.02 -21.73 0.60
C ALA A 347 -23.92 -20.58 1.11
N GLY A 348 -23.39 -19.37 1.30
CA GLY A 348 -24.09 -18.21 1.87
C GLY A 348 -24.16 -18.24 3.40
N SER A 349 -24.26 -17.06 4.03
CA SER A 349 -24.13 -16.86 5.48
C SER A 349 -25.09 -17.71 6.32
N SER A 350 -26.34 -17.89 5.86
CA SER A 350 -27.37 -18.66 6.57
C SER A 350 -27.02 -20.14 6.70
N SER A 351 -26.22 -20.69 5.80
CA SER A 351 -25.77 -22.10 5.86
C SER A 351 -24.85 -22.37 7.05
N CYS A 352 -24.13 -21.35 7.53
CA CYS A 352 -23.20 -21.44 8.65
C CYS A 352 -23.93 -21.49 10.01
N GLN A 353 -25.12 -20.89 10.11
CA GLN A 353 -25.81 -20.61 11.37
C GLN A 353 -26.09 -21.86 12.21
N SER A 354 -26.43 -23.00 11.59
CA SER A 354 -26.79 -24.22 12.34
C SER A 354 -25.61 -24.85 13.08
N CYS A 355 -24.40 -24.70 12.54
CA CYS A 355 -23.17 -25.27 13.09
C CYS A 355 -22.34 -24.24 13.88
N HIS A 356 -22.45 -22.96 13.51
CA HIS A 356 -21.75 -21.83 14.12
C HIS A 356 -22.74 -20.77 14.65
N PRO A 357 -23.68 -21.13 15.54
CA PRO A 357 -24.74 -20.21 15.97
C PRO A 357 -24.19 -19.02 16.78
N ARG A 358 -23.08 -19.19 17.51
CA ARG A 358 -22.43 -18.13 18.29
C ARG A 358 -21.77 -17.12 17.36
N GLU A 359 -20.96 -17.59 16.44
CA GLU A 359 -20.20 -16.76 15.50
C GLU A 359 -21.16 -16.01 14.57
N TYR A 360 -22.19 -16.68 14.07
CA TYR A 360 -23.26 -16.06 13.28
C TYR A 360 -24.02 -14.97 14.06
N ALA A 361 -24.34 -15.23 15.34
CA ALA A 361 -25.01 -14.26 16.20
C ALA A 361 -24.12 -13.05 16.55
N GLY A 362 -22.80 -13.22 16.66
CA GLY A 362 -21.85 -12.11 16.77
C GLY A 362 -21.76 -11.33 15.46
N TRP A 363 -21.38 -12.02 14.37
CA TRP A 363 -21.21 -11.47 13.02
C TRP A 363 -22.38 -10.58 12.57
N ARG A 364 -23.64 -11.05 12.68
CA ARG A 364 -24.83 -10.32 12.20
C ARG A 364 -25.06 -8.95 12.88
N ASN A 365 -24.37 -8.68 13.98
CA ASN A 365 -24.45 -7.43 14.72
C ASN A 365 -23.32 -6.43 14.37
N THR A 366 -22.24 -6.89 13.74
CA THR A 366 -21.04 -6.10 13.39
C THR A 366 -21.29 -5.06 12.29
N GLY A 367 -20.29 -4.18 12.08
CA GLY A 367 -20.28 -3.28 10.93
C GLY A 367 -20.25 -4.03 9.59
N HIS A 368 -19.56 -5.16 9.50
CA HIS A 368 -19.42 -5.96 8.26
C HIS A 368 -20.76 -6.48 7.75
N ALA A 369 -21.53 -7.18 8.59
CA ALA A 369 -22.84 -7.72 8.23
C ALA A 369 -23.90 -6.64 7.94
N ARG A 370 -23.67 -5.42 8.44
CA ARG A 370 -24.63 -4.30 8.37
C ARG A 370 -24.20 -3.18 7.43
N MET A 371 -23.07 -3.34 6.74
CA MET A 371 -22.52 -2.32 5.83
C MET A 371 -23.49 -1.98 4.70
N MET A 372 -24.14 -3.00 4.13
CA MET A 372 -25.29 -2.85 3.25
C MET A 372 -26.35 -3.85 3.68
N ARG A 373 -27.61 -3.42 3.76
CA ARG A 373 -28.75 -4.30 4.06
C ARG A 373 -29.92 -3.98 3.11
N PRO A 374 -30.73 -4.98 2.71
CA PRO A 374 -32.00 -4.72 2.04
C PRO A 374 -32.88 -3.83 2.92
N TYR A 375 -33.76 -3.07 2.30
CA TYR A 375 -34.76 -2.29 3.01
C TYR A 375 -35.56 -3.17 3.97
N LYS A 376 -35.65 -2.69 5.20
CA LYS A 376 -36.71 -3.02 6.16
C LYS A 376 -37.00 -1.75 6.95
N PHE A 377 -38.23 -1.59 7.43
CA PHE A 377 -38.64 -0.38 8.14
C PHE A 377 -37.75 -0.13 9.38
N GLU A 378 -37.48 -1.17 10.16
CA GLU A 378 -36.64 -1.12 11.37
C GLU A 378 -35.13 -0.92 11.12
N ASN A 379 -34.68 -1.00 9.86
CA ASN A 379 -33.27 -0.78 9.51
C ASN A 379 -32.94 0.71 9.29
N VAL A 380 -33.95 1.54 9.03
CA VAL A 380 -33.84 2.97 8.76
C VAL A 380 -33.76 3.75 10.07
N PHE A 381 -32.81 4.69 10.15
CA PHE A 381 -32.73 5.63 11.29
C PHE A 381 -32.67 7.10 10.89
N GLY A 382 -32.71 7.40 9.59
CA GLY A 382 -32.81 8.76 9.10
C GLY A 382 -34.15 9.38 9.42
N ASP A 383 -34.21 10.70 9.44
CA ASP A 383 -35.45 11.42 9.63
C ASP A 383 -36.20 11.53 8.30
N PHE A 384 -37.28 10.76 8.16
CA PHE A 384 -38.18 10.77 7.00
C PHE A 384 -39.57 11.33 7.34
N ASN A 385 -39.70 12.05 8.46
CA ASN A 385 -40.96 12.67 8.90
C ASN A 385 -41.18 14.00 8.15
N ASP A 386 -41.29 13.93 6.82
CA ASP A 386 -41.37 15.06 5.90
C ASP A 386 -40.18 16.05 6.00
N ALA A 387 -39.01 15.54 6.39
CA ALA A 387 -37.78 16.31 6.48
C ALA A 387 -37.36 16.84 5.10
N THR A 388 -36.86 18.08 5.04
CA THR A 388 -36.44 18.73 3.80
C THR A 388 -34.94 19.00 3.78
N PHE A 389 -34.36 19.06 2.57
CA PHE A 389 -32.97 19.47 2.36
C PHE A 389 -32.93 20.61 1.34
N ALA A 390 -32.31 21.72 1.74
CA ALA A 390 -32.08 22.88 0.88
C ALA A 390 -30.63 22.92 0.38
N ASP A 391 -30.43 23.41 -0.84
CA ASP A 391 -29.10 23.71 -1.38
C ASP A 391 -28.54 25.04 -0.83
N GLU A 392 -27.36 25.44 -1.30
CA GLU A 392 -26.67 26.66 -0.86
C GLU A 392 -27.38 27.96 -1.26
N THR A 393 -28.37 27.91 -2.15
CA THR A 393 -29.25 29.04 -2.48
C THR A 393 -30.45 29.14 -1.54
N GLY A 394 -30.65 28.16 -0.66
CA GLY A 394 -31.84 28.02 0.18
C GLY A 394 -33.02 27.34 -0.51
N LYS A 395 -32.86 26.88 -1.77
CA LYS A 395 -33.90 26.16 -2.51
C LYS A 395 -34.03 24.74 -1.98
N VAL A 396 -35.25 24.32 -1.62
CA VAL A 396 -35.52 22.93 -1.23
C VAL A 396 -35.40 22.02 -2.46
N VAL A 397 -34.39 21.15 -2.45
CA VAL A 397 -34.04 20.25 -3.57
C VAL A 397 -34.27 18.78 -3.26
N ALA A 398 -34.50 18.41 -2.00
CA ALA A 398 -34.97 17.08 -1.63
C ALA A 398 -35.94 17.09 -0.45
N ARG A 399 -36.76 16.03 -0.36
CA ARG A 399 -37.62 15.70 0.77
C ARG A 399 -37.47 14.21 1.11
N MET A 400 -37.53 13.90 2.39
CA MET A 400 -37.41 12.55 2.92
C MET A 400 -38.74 12.24 3.60
N THR A 401 -39.53 11.37 2.97
CA THR A 401 -40.92 11.07 3.33
C THR A 401 -41.08 9.57 3.57
N HIS A 402 -42.15 9.15 4.26
CA HIS A 402 -42.48 7.74 4.39
C HIS A 402 -44.00 7.51 4.32
N ASP A 403 -44.39 6.27 4.03
CA ASP A 403 -45.75 5.78 4.27
C ASP A 403 -45.72 4.60 5.25
N TYR A 404 -46.82 3.86 5.38
CA TYR A 404 -46.92 2.68 6.24
C TYR A 404 -46.07 1.48 5.78
N THR A 405 -45.49 1.54 4.58
CA THR A 405 -44.77 0.43 3.94
C THR A 405 -43.30 0.76 3.70
N HIS A 406 -43.01 1.98 3.21
CA HIS A 406 -41.69 2.34 2.70
C HIS A 406 -41.25 3.76 3.06
N HIS A 407 -39.94 3.93 3.08
CA HIS A 407 -39.25 5.23 3.12
C HIS A 407 -38.88 5.66 1.70
N TYR A 408 -38.92 6.97 1.44
CA TYR A 408 -38.75 7.56 0.11
C TYR A 408 -37.85 8.80 0.15
N PHE A 409 -37.12 9.00 -0.95
CA PHE A 409 -36.54 10.30 -1.29
C PHE A 409 -37.33 10.90 -2.44
N GLU A 410 -37.74 12.15 -2.29
CA GLU A 410 -38.18 13.00 -3.38
C GLU A 410 -37.02 13.94 -3.71
N THR A 411 -36.58 14.00 -4.95
CA THR A 411 -35.52 14.93 -5.40
C THR A 411 -36.02 15.77 -6.56
N LEU A 412 -35.74 17.06 -6.51
CA LEU A 412 -35.93 17.99 -7.62
C LEU A 412 -34.89 17.70 -8.72
N ASP A 413 -35.23 17.82 -10.00
CA ASP A 413 -34.27 17.75 -11.11
C ASP A 413 -33.85 19.14 -11.63
N THR A 414 -33.01 19.17 -12.66
CA THR A 414 -32.55 20.40 -13.32
C THR A 414 -33.62 21.17 -14.11
N LYS A 415 -34.85 20.65 -14.18
CA LYS A 415 -36.03 21.27 -14.80
C LYS A 415 -37.12 21.60 -13.77
N ASP A 416 -36.77 21.59 -12.49
CA ASP A 416 -37.66 21.80 -11.35
C ASP A 416 -38.83 20.79 -11.25
N GLN A 417 -38.62 19.56 -11.73
CA GLN A 417 -39.57 18.46 -11.59
C GLN A 417 -39.20 17.56 -10.41
N TRP A 418 -40.20 17.15 -9.61
CA TRP A 418 -40.00 16.25 -8.48
C TRP A 418 -40.06 14.79 -8.90
N HIS A 419 -39.01 14.03 -8.58
CA HIS A 419 -38.93 12.58 -8.80
C HIS A 419 -38.92 11.86 -7.45
N ARG A 420 -39.80 10.86 -7.28
CA ARG A 420 -39.91 10.08 -6.04
C ARG A 420 -39.30 8.69 -6.21
N TYR A 421 -38.38 8.34 -5.32
CA TYR A 421 -37.61 7.10 -5.34
C TYR A 421 -37.82 6.34 -4.02
N ARG A 422 -38.00 5.02 -4.12
CA ARG A 422 -38.10 4.13 -2.95
C ARG A 422 -36.71 3.86 -2.39
N VAL A 423 -36.58 3.81 -1.07
CA VAL A 423 -35.39 3.26 -0.42
C VAL A 423 -35.42 1.73 -0.53
N ASP A 424 -34.48 1.16 -1.28
CA ASP A 424 -34.35 -0.29 -1.47
C ASP A 424 -33.22 -0.90 -0.62
N TYR A 425 -32.23 -0.08 -0.22
CA TYR A 425 -31.12 -0.50 0.63
C TYR A 425 -30.74 0.58 1.65
N THR A 426 -30.29 0.12 2.82
CA THR A 426 -29.59 0.96 3.82
C THR A 426 -28.10 0.65 3.77
N ILE A 427 -27.26 1.68 3.80
CA ILE A 427 -25.79 1.60 3.79
C ILE A 427 -25.26 2.27 5.06
N GLY A 428 -24.52 1.52 5.87
CA GLY A 428 -24.11 1.94 7.21
C GLY A 428 -25.20 1.75 8.28
N ALA A 429 -24.75 1.61 9.53
CA ALA A 429 -25.63 1.21 10.64
C ALA A 429 -25.35 1.90 11.99
N LYS A 430 -24.30 2.72 12.11
CA LYS A 430 -23.78 3.19 13.40
C LYS A 430 -23.98 4.69 13.67
N TRP A 431 -23.16 5.52 13.02
CA TRP A 431 -23.13 6.99 13.20
C TRP A 431 -23.76 7.75 12.04
N GLN A 432 -23.75 7.13 10.86
CA GLN A 432 -24.15 7.69 9.59
C GLN A 432 -24.85 6.57 8.81
N GLN A 433 -25.89 6.92 8.04
CA GLN A 433 -26.54 6.00 7.13
C GLN A 433 -26.92 6.71 5.84
N THR A 434 -26.44 6.15 4.74
CA THR A 434 -26.79 6.50 3.38
C THR A 434 -27.78 5.46 2.86
N TYR A 435 -28.47 5.78 1.77
CA TYR A 435 -29.53 4.96 1.24
C TYR A 435 -29.32 4.76 -0.25
N ALA A 436 -29.86 3.69 -0.81
CA ALA A 436 -29.85 3.48 -2.25
C ALA A 436 -31.21 2.99 -2.75
N THR A 437 -31.49 3.31 -4.01
CA THR A 437 -32.67 2.87 -4.77
C THR A 437 -32.22 1.96 -5.92
N ARG A 438 -33.10 1.05 -6.35
CA ARG A 438 -32.92 0.28 -7.58
C ARG A 438 -33.69 0.95 -8.72
N LEU A 439 -32.96 1.44 -9.71
CA LEU A 439 -33.54 2.09 -10.88
C LEU A 439 -34.23 1.07 -11.81
N PRO A 440 -35.15 1.51 -12.70
CA PRO A 440 -35.78 0.63 -13.70
C PRO A 440 -34.79 -0.06 -14.65
N SER A 441 -33.57 0.45 -14.80
CA SER A 441 -32.46 -0.19 -15.52
C SER A 441 -31.90 -1.44 -14.84
N GLY A 442 -32.27 -1.67 -13.57
CA GLY A 442 -31.73 -2.71 -12.69
C GLY A 442 -30.57 -2.23 -11.81
N GLU A 443 -29.96 -1.08 -12.12
CA GLU A 443 -28.81 -0.53 -11.38
C GLU A 443 -29.20 -0.05 -9.98
N ILE A 444 -28.25 -0.11 -9.05
CA ILE A 444 -28.41 0.42 -7.69
C ILE A 444 -27.72 1.77 -7.61
N GLN A 445 -28.46 2.82 -7.28
CA GLN A 445 -27.95 4.18 -7.18
C GLN A 445 -28.05 4.70 -5.74
N VAL A 446 -26.95 5.26 -5.22
CA VAL A 446 -26.89 5.84 -3.86
C VAL A 446 -27.35 7.29 -3.88
N PHE A 447 -28.29 7.62 -3.00
CA PHE A 447 -28.80 8.99 -2.86
C PHE A 447 -27.69 9.98 -2.48
N PRO A 448 -27.78 11.25 -2.93
CA PRO A 448 -26.76 12.26 -2.65
C PRO A 448 -26.77 12.76 -1.21
N LEU A 449 -27.73 12.30 -0.40
CA LEU A 449 -27.90 12.68 1.00
C LEU A 449 -27.66 11.49 1.93
N GLN A 450 -26.99 11.78 3.05
CA GLN A 450 -26.74 10.84 4.15
C GLN A 450 -27.32 11.44 5.44
N TYR A 451 -27.88 10.61 6.31
CA TYR A 451 -28.30 11.06 7.64
C TYR A 451 -27.17 10.88 8.66
N SER A 452 -26.87 11.94 9.41
CA SER A 452 -25.89 11.94 10.50
C SER A 452 -26.61 11.84 11.85
N ARG A 453 -26.37 10.76 12.62
CA ARG A 453 -26.83 10.68 14.01
C ARG A 453 -26.06 11.61 14.94
N LEU A 454 -24.82 11.94 14.59
CA LEU A 454 -23.96 12.84 15.37
C LEU A 454 -24.49 14.28 15.32
N GLU A 455 -24.92 14.73 14.14
CA GLU A 455 -25.43 16.08 13.92
C GLU A 455 -26.97 16.15 13.87
N LYS A 456 -27.65 15.00 13.96
CA LYS A 456 -29.11 14.81 13.90
C LYS A 456 -29.77 15.44 12.65
N ARG A 457 -29.07 15.42 11.51
CA ARG A 457 -29.51 16.08 10.27
C ARG A 457 -29.07 15.33 9.01
N TRP A 458 -29.68 15.69 7.90
CA TRP A 458 -29.25 15.31 6.57
C TRP A 458 -28.06 16.16 6.08
N VAL A 459 -27.13 15.52 5.37
CA VAL A 459 -25.93 16.16 4.81
C VAL A 459 -25.71 15.73 3.36
N ALA A 460 -25.17 16.63 2.53
CA ALA A 460 -24.81 16.35 1.14
C ALA A 460 -23.57 15.44 1.07
N PHE A 461 -23.80 14.13 0.98
CA PHE A 461 -22.79 13.09 1.11
C PHE A 461 -21.67 13.23 0.08
N TRP A 462 -22.02 13.15 -1.21
CA TRP A 462 -21.05 13.23 -2.30
C TRP A 462 -20.29 14.55 -2.31
N LYS A 463 -20.91 15.67 -1.93
CA LYS A 463 -20.24 16.98 -1.88
C LYS A 463 -19.10 17.04 -0.85
N MET A 464 -19.15 16.22 0.22
CA MET A 464 -18.08 16.15 1.22
C MET A 464 -16.92 15.24 0.80
N ILE A 465 -17.14 14.27 -0.11
CA ILE A 465 -16.16 13.23 -0.43
C ILE A 465 -15.67 13.25 -1.88
N ASP A 466 -16.36 13.90 -2.81
CA ASP A 466 -15.89 14.08 -4.18
C ASP A 466 -15.07 15.38 -4.35
N THR A 467 -14.69 15.71 -5.59
CA THR A 467 -14.17 17.04 -5.94
C THR A 467 -15.32 18.06 -6.02
N PRO A 468 -15.04 19.38 -5.89
CA PRO A 468 -16.07 20.42 -6.03
C PRO A 468 -16.80 20.44 -7.39
N THR A 469 -16.22 19.81 -8.43
CA THR A 469 -16.79 19.72 -9.78
C THR A 469 -17.64 18.46 -10.02
N SER A 470 -17.68 17.51 -9.09
CA SER A 470 -18.40 16.23 -9.30
C SER A 470 -19.89 16.43 -9.47
N GLU A 471 -20.46 15.88 -10.55
CA GLU A 471 -21.89 15.92 -10.79
C GLU A 471 -22.70 15.24 -9.67
N ARG A 472 -22.13 14.25 -8.97
CA ARG A 472 -22.79 13.57 -7.83
C ARG A 472 -22.99 14.48 -6.62
N GLY A 473 -22.15 15.50 -6.46
CA GLY A 473 -22.21 16.46 -5.35
C GLY A 473 -23.45 17.37 -5.40
N THR A 474 -24.08 17.48 -6.56
CA THR A 474 -25.25 18.33 -6.81
C THR A 474 -26.52 17.49 -6.80
N VAL A 475 -27.37 17.70 -5.77
CA VAL A 475 -28.59 16.89 -5.54
C VAL A 475 -29.50 16.80 -6.77
N VAL A 476 -29.69 17.92 -7.47
CA VAL A 476 -30.59 17.97 -8.65
C VAL A 476 -30.09 17.22 -9.89
N ASN A 477 -28.86 16.70 -9.86
CA ASN A 477 -28.35 15.83 -10.91
C ASN A 477 -28.73 14.36 -10.71
N PHE A 478 -29.32 13.97 -9.58
CA PHE A 478 -29.53 12.57 -9.21
C PHE A 478 -30.23 11.73 -10.30
N SER A 479 -31.27 12.29 -10.93
CA SER A 479 -32.04 11.66 -12.00
C SER A 479 -31.30 11.49 -13.33
N ARG A 480 -30.16 12.18 -13.51
CA ARG A 480 -29.34 12.19 -14.75
C ARG A 480 -27.93 11.63 -14.59
N LEU A 481 -27.59 11.07 -13.42
CA LEU A 481 -26.28 10.45 -13.19
C LEU A 481 -26.10 9.23 -14.11
N SER A 482 -24.88 9.03 -14.64
CA SER A 482 -24.57 7.89 -15.50
C SER A 482 -24.43 6.57 -14.72
N SER A 483 -24.45 5.46 -15.46
CA SER A 483 -24.11 4.11 -14.96
C SER A 483 -22.74 4.06 -14.26
N ASP A 484 -21.81 4.94 -14.62
CA ASP A 484 -20.47 5.09 -14.01
C ASP A 484 -20.53 5.71 -12.59
N THR A 485 -21.74 5.94 -12.06
CA THR A 485 -21.97 6.32 -10.66
C THR A 485 -22.67 5.22 -9.86
N ALA A 486 -23.02 4.10 -10.50
CA ALA A 486 -23.77 3.02 -9.87
C ALA A 486 -22.99 2.37 -8.73
N TYR A 487 -23.70 2.03 -7.66
CA TYR A 487 -23.14 1.51 -6.42
C TYR A 487 -22.25 0.29 -6.62
N LEU A 488 -22.65 -0.64 -7.51
CA LEU A 488 -21.95 -1.90 -7.72
C LEU A 488 -20.59 -1.74 -8.43
N ALA A 489 -20.35 -0.63 -9.13
CA ALA A 489 -19.06 -0.37 -9.76
C ALA A 489 -17.99 0.10 -8.77
N HIS A 490 -18.36 0.98 -7.82
CA HIS A 490 -17.40 1.71 -6.99
C HIS A 490 -17.43 1.34 -5.49
N CYS A 491 -18.58 0.90 -4.98
CA CYS A 491 -18.79 0.59 -3.57
C CYS A 491 -19.07 -0.90 -3.34
N GLY A 492 -19.75 -1.54 -4.30
CA GLY A 492 -20.03 -2.98 -4.31
C GLY A 492 -18.84 -3.86 -3.95
N PRO A 493 -17.63 -3.65 -4.54
CA PRO A 493 -16.44 -4.42 -4.25
C PRO A 493 -16.11 -4.57 -2.76
N CYS A 494 -16.34 -3.53 -1.95
CA CYS A 494 -15.97 -3.51 -0.53
C CYS A 494 -17.19 -3.62 0.42
N HIS A 495 -18.42 -3.57 -0.10
CA HIS A 495 -19.65 -3.50 0.70
C HIS A 495 -20.70 -4.58 0.36
N THR A 496 -20.39 -5.52 -0.55
CA THR A 496 -21.22 -6.68 -0.89
C THR A 496 -20.40 -7.96 -0.90
N SER A 497 -21.07 -9.10 -0.84
CA SER A 497 -20.44 -10.42 -0.82
C SER A 497 -20.61 -11.14 -2.16
N GLN A 498 -19.50 -11.70 -2.65
CA GLN A 498 -19.41 -12.41 -3.91
C GLN A 498 -19.97 -11.61 -5.11
N LEU A 499 -19.54 -10.34 -5.23
CA LEU A 499 -19.83 -9.49 -6.39
C LEU A 499 -19.17 -10.08 -7.65
N ARG A 500 -19.96 -10.37 -8.68
CA ARG A 500 -19.47 -10.94 -9.94
C ARG A 500 -20.23 -10.44 -11.15
N LEU A 501 -19.66 -10.71 -12.31
CA LEU A 501 -20.33 -10.59 -13.59
C LEU A 501 -21.26 -11.78 -13.82
N SER A 502 -22.41 -11.47 -14.40
CA SER A 502 -23.34 -12.47 -14.98
C SER A 502 -22.93 -12.89 -16.40
N THR A 503 -22.13 -12.07 -17.11
CA THR A 503 -21.56 -12.37 -18.43
C THR A 503 -20.19 -11.72 -18.58
N LEU A 504 -19.26 -12.41 -19.24
CA LEU A 504 -17.96 -11.86 -19.67
C LEU A 504 -18.00 -11.31 -21.12
N VAL A 505 -19.08 -11.55 -21.86
CA VAL A 505 -19.26 -11.10 -23.25
C VAL A 505 -19.89 -9.70 -23.27
N SER A 506 -19.22 -8.76 -23.95
CA SER A 506 -19.60 -7.33 -24.05
C SER A 506 -20.12 -6.75 -22.73
N PRO A 507 -19.28 -6.78 -21.69
CA PRO A 507 -19.75 -6.83 -20.31
C PRO A 507 -19.89 -5.39 -19.75
N ARG A 508 -20.97 -5.05 -19.00
CA ARG A 508 -21.30 -3.66 -18.59
C ARG A 508 -21.74 -3.57 -17.13
N VAL A 509 -21.60 -2.39 -16.48
CA VAL A 509 -21.97 -2.12 -15.08
C VAL A 509 -23.25 -2.82 -14.58
N LYS A 510 -24.37 -2.74 -15.30
CA LYS A 510 -25.64 -3.37 -14.92
C LYS A 510 -25.64 -4.91 -14.89
N ASP A 511 -24.65 -5.54 -15.50
CA ASP A 511 -24.48 -7.00 -15.57
C ASP A 511 -23.75 -7.54 -14.30
N LEU A 512 -23.37 -6.66 -13.36
CA LEU A 512 -22.88 -6.99 -12.01
C LEU A 512 -24.01 -7.48 -11.10
N ALA A 513 -23.77 -8.58 -10.38
CA ALA A 513 -24.63 -9.10 -9.34
C ALA A 513 -23.82 -9.59 -8.14
N PHE A 514 -24.34 -9.42 -6.93
CA PHE A 514 -23.76 -9.93 -5.69
C PHE A 514 -24.63 -11.03 -5.10
N ARG A 515 -24.05 -11.93 -4.28
CA ARG A 515 -24.79 -13.02 -3.63
C ARG A 515 -25.53 -12.55 -2.38
N GLU A 516 -24.85 -11.83 -1.50
CA GLU A 516 -25.41 -11.28 -0.26
C GLU A 516 -24.97 -9.81 -0.08
N PRO A 517 -25.84 -8.93 0.44
CA PRO A 517 -25.47 -7.55 0.78
C PRO A 517 -24.66 -7.53 2.08
N GLY A 518 -23.75 -6.55 2.22
CA GLY A 518 -22.79 -6.54 3.32
C GLY A 518 -21.67 -7.56 3.12
N ILE A 519 -20.84 -7.74 4.14
CA ILE A 519 -19.68 -8.64 4.12
C ILE A 519 -19.98 -9.90 4.94
N ASN A 520 -20.11 -11.03 4.25
CA ASN A 520 -20.46 -12.33 4.79
C ASN A 520 -19.25 -13.17 5.24
N CYS A 521 -19.52 -14.35 5.80
CA CYS A 521 -18.51 -15.28 6.29
C CYS A 521 -17.51 -15.67 5.19
N GLU A 522 -17.99 -15.86 3.95
CA GLU A 522 -17.22 -16.37 2.83
C GLU A 522 -16.26 -15.33 2.23
N MET A 523 -16.48 -14.03 2.46
CA MET A 523 -15.52 -12.95 2.11
C MET A 523 -14.24 -12.95 2.98
N CYS A 524 -14.23 -13.71 4.08
CA CYS A 524 -13.06 -13.87 4.95
C CYS A 524 -12.57 -15.33 5.03
N HIS A 525 -13.49 -16.30 4.96
CA HIS A 525 -13.17 -17.74 5.08
C HIS A 525 -13.01 -18.46 3.73
N GLY A 526 -13.36 -17.81 2.62
CA GLY A 526 -13.45 -18.41 1.29
C GLY A 526 -14.75 -19.19 1.06
N PRO A 527 -14.86 -19.89 -0.09
CA PRO A 527 -16.08 -20.59 -0.49
C PRO A 527 -16.41 -21.74 0.47
N GLY A 528 -17.62 -21.74 1.04
CA GLY A 528 -18.07 -22.69 2.07
C GLY A 528 -18.82 -23.92 1.56
N GLY A 529 -19.09 -24.02 0.25
CA GLY A 529 -19.93 -25.07 -0.36
C GLY A 529 -19.50 -26.49 0.00
N ASP A 530 -18.26 -26.83 -0.33
CA ASP A 530 -17.68 -28.15 -0.06
C ASP A 530 -17.53 -28.45 1.44
N HIS A 531 -17.25 -27.43 2.26
CA HIS A 531 -17.22 -27.56 3.72
C HIS A 531 -18.61 -27.94 4.26
N VAL A 532 -19.65 -27.20 3.87
CA VAL A 532 -21.03 -27.46 4.32
C VAL A 532 -21.53 -28.81 3.79
N ALA A 533 -21.24 -29.16 2.54
CA ALA A 533 -21.63 -30.44 1.95
C ALA A 533 -20.95 -31.64 2.66
N SER A 534 -19.64 -31.55 2.92
CA SER A 534 -18.91 -32.61 3.61
C SER A 534 -19.33 -32.76 5.08
N MET A 535 -19.54 -31.65 5.80
CA MET A 535 -20.01 -31.69 7.19
C MET A 535 -21.44 -32.24 7.33
N ARG A 536 -22.34 -31.94 6.40
CA ARG A 536 -23.72 -32.49 6.39
C ARG A 536 -23.80 -33.98 6.07
N THR A 537 -22.82 -34.52 5.35
CA THR A 537 -22.74 -35.93 4.95
C THR A 537 -21.78 -36.76 5.82
N ALA A 538 -21.16 -36.12 6.82
CA ALA A 538 -20.27 -36.78 7.76
C ALA A 538 -20.99 -37.84 8.59
N LYS A 539 -20.35 -39.00 8.78
CA LYS A 539 -20.83 -40.02 9.72
C LYS A 539 -20.69 -39.49 11.17
N PRO A 540 -21.61 -39.81 12.08
CA PRO A 540 -21.45 -39.47 13.50
C PRO A 540 -20.10 -39.92 14.05
N GLY A 541 -19.40 -39.02 14.75
CA GLY A 541 -18.05 -39.27 15.29
C GLY A 541 -16.89 -39.07 14.31
N TYR A 542 -17.15 -38.81 13.02
CA TYR A 542 -16.13 -38.43 12.04
C TYR A 542 -16.20 -36.93 11.74
N THR A 543 -15.07 -36.23 11.84
CA THR A 543 -14.93 -34.85 11.37
C THR A 543 -14.17 -34.84 10.04
N PRO A 544 -14.82 -34.52 8.90
CA PRO A 544 -14.15 -34.34 7.62
C PRO A 544 -13.02 -33.30 7.70
N PRO A 545 -12.00 -33.40 6.84
CA PRO A 545 -11.01 -32.34 6.66
C PRO A 545 -11.66 -30.98 6.40
N LEU A 546 -11.05 -29.90 6.91
CA LEU A 546 -11.55 -28.55 6.72
C LEU A 546 -11.43 -28.13 5.25
N LYS A 547 -12.50 -28.31 4.47
CA LYS A 547 -12.62 -27.84 3.07
C LYS A 547 -12.96 -26.34 2.99
N LEU A 548 -12.24 -25.50 3.73
CA LEU A 548 -12.27 -24.03 3.60
C LEU A 548 -10.89 -23.54 3.14
N GLN A 549 -10.88 -22.49 2.30
CA GLN A 549 -9.64 -21.95 1.74
C GLN A 549 -8.85 -21.06 2.72
N VAL A 550 -9.47 -20.60 3.82
CA VAL A 550 -8.80 -19.78 4.82
C VAL A 550 -8.96 -20.35 6.23
N GLU A 551 -7.86 -20.82 6.79
CA GLU A 551 -7.73 -21.18 8.20
C GLU A 551 -6.79 -20.18 8.91
N PHE A 552 -7.37 -19.17 9.56
CA PHE A 552 -6.65 -18.04 10.19
C PHE A 552 -5.56 -18.43 11.20
N ARG A 553 -5.52 -19.68 11.69
CA ARG A 553 -4.46 -20.20 12.58
C ARG A 553 -3.21 -20.71 11.85
N LYS A 554 -3.26 -20.86 10.53
CA LYS A 554 -2.19 -21.45 9.69
C LYS A 554 -1.58 -20.48 8.67
N ILE A 555 -2.24 -19.36 8.40
CA ILE A 555 -1.75 -18.33 7.46
C ILE A 555 -0.74 -17.39 8.13
N SER A 556 0.11 -16.72 7.33
CA SER A 556 1.04 -15.73 7.87
C SER A 556 0.32 -14.43 8.27
N SER A 557 0.96 -13.59 9.09
CA SER A 557 0.45 -12.25 9.39
C SER A 557 0.28 -11.36 8.15
N ARG A 558 1.12 -11.56 7.12
CA ARG A 558 1.01 -10.84 5.83
C ARG A 558 -0.27 -11.24 5.11
N ASP A 559 -0.59 -12.53 5.09
CA ASP A 559 -1.81 -13.09 4.50
C ASP A 559 -3.07 -12.70 5.27
N TYR A 560 -2.99 -12.68 6.61
CA TYR A 560 -4.06 -12.16 7.46
C TYR A 560 -4.42 -10.72 7.10
N ILE A 561 -3.39 -9.87 6.93
CA ILE A 561 -3.59 -8.48 6.50
C ILE A 561 -4.14 -8.42 5.07
N ALA A 562 -3.71 -9.28 4.16
CA ALA A 562 -4.21 -9.33 2.78
C ALA A 562 -5.72 -9.59 2.69
N ILE A 563 -6.27 -10.46 3.55
CA ILE A 563 -7.73 -10.68 3.65
C ILE A 563 -8.47 -9.39 4.03
N CYS A 564 -7.94 -8.62 4.98
CA CYS A 564 -8.51 -7.33 5.38
C CYS A 564 -8.30 -6.25 4.29
N ALA A 565 -7.19 -6.33 3.56
CA ALA A 565 -6.81 -5.42 2.49
C ALA A 565 -7.71 -5.51 1.25
N GLN A 566 -8.52 -6.57 1.10
CA GLN A 566 -9.60 -6.61 0.11
C GLN A 566 -10.53 -5.37 0.22
N CYS A 567 -10.74 -4.83 1.44
CA CYS A 567 -11.66 -3.71 1.66
C CYS A 567 -11.00 -2.48 2.31
N HIS A 568 -9.99 -2.67 3.17
CA HIS A 568 -9.40 -1.61 4.00
C HIS A 568 -8.05 -1.07 3.48
N LEU A 569 -7.74 -1.31 2.21
CA LEU A 569 -6.56 -0.79 1.51
C LEU A 569 -7.04 0.13 0.36
N GLN A 570 -7.14 1.44 0.61
CA GLN A 570 -7.56 2.43 -0.38
C GLN A 570 -6.70 2.44 -1.65
N SER A 571 -5.42 2.06 -1.53
CA SER A 571 -4.50 1.98 -2.66
C SER A 571 -4.69 0.77 -3.57
N ALA A 572 -5.51 -0.22 -3.17
CA ALA A 572 -5.68 -1.47 -3.89
C ALA A 572 -6.17 -1.25 -5.34
N ILE A 573 -5.49 -1.87 -6.30
CA ILE A 573 -5.93 -1.91 -7.69
C ILE A 573 -6.87 -3.10 -7.84
N LEU A 574 -8.16 -2.79 -7.74
CA LEU A 574 -9.23 -3.77 -7.88
C LEU A 574 -9.49 -4.05 -9.36
N GLY A 575 -9.78 -5.31 -9.68
CA GLY A 575 -10.07 -5.76 -11.03
C GLY A 575 -10.86 -7.06 -11.04
N LEU A 576 -11.24 -7.49 -12.24
CA LEU A 576 -12.01 -8.71 -12.46
C LEU A 576 -11.12 -9.96 -12.38
N GLY A 577 -11.64 -10.99 -11.73
CA GLY A 577 -11.14 -12.36 -11.77
C GLY A 577 -11.50 -13.07 -13.09
N PRO A 578 -10.90 -14.24 -13.36
CA PRO A 578 -11.09 -14.97 -14.61
C PRO A 578 -12.53 -15.50 -14.81
N GLU A 579 -13.31 -15.68 -13.74
CA GLU A 579 -14.73 -16.08 -13.81
C GLU A 579 -15.69 -14.89 -13.66
N GLY A 580 -15.15 -13.66 -13.69
CA GLY A 580 -15.88 -12.42 -13.53
C GLY A 580 -16.11 -12.00 -12.08
N GLU A 581 -15.44 -12.60 -11.11
CA GLU A 581 -15.45 -12.14 -9.72
C GLU A 581 -14.87 -10.73 -9.62
N PHE A 582 -15.36 -9.91 -8.69
CA PHE A 582 -14.80 -8.58 -8.47
C PHE A 582 -14.41 -8.42 -6.99
N ASN A 583 -13.13 -8.16 -6.76
CA ASN A 583 -12.54 -7.93 -5.43
C ASN A 583 -12.50 -9.14 -4.46
N TYR A 584 -12.53 -10.33 -5.01
CA TYR A 584 -12.05 -11.59 -4.42
C TYR A 584 -11.66 -12.49 -5.59
N ARG A 585 -11.03 -13.66 -5.35
CA ARG A 585 -10.59 -14.53 -6.44
C ARG A 585 -10.83 -16.00 -6.13
N HIS A 586 -11.40 -16.72 -7.09
CA HIS A 586 -11.50 -18.17 -7.03
C HIS A 586 -10.21 -18.78 -7.58
N PHE A 587 -9.22 -19.03 -6.71
CA PHE A 587 -8.20 -20.04 -7.02
C PHE A 587 -8.59 -21.38 -6.41
N ALA A 588 -7.87 -22.41 -6.83
CA ALA A 588 -7.98 -23.77 -6.32
C ALA A 588 -7.48 -23.91 -4.86
N ASP A 589 -6.49 -23.09 -4.48
CA ASP A 589 -5.69 -23.24 -3.26
C ASP A 589 -5.80 -22.06 -2.28
N THR A 590 -6.13 -20.86 -2.75
CA THR A 590 -6.17 -19.61 -1.95
C THR A 590 -7.33 -18.70 -2.35
N PHE A 591 -7.91 -18.00 -1.37
CA PHE A 591 -9.04 -17.07 -1.59
C PHE A 591 -8.63 -15.60 -1.69
N TYR A 592 -7.60 -15.21 -0.93
CA TYR A 592 -7.14 -13.83 -0.81
C TYR A 592 -6.00 -13.54 -1.79
N VAL A 593 -5.83 -12.27 -2.16
CA VAL A 593 -4.71 -11.82 -2.99
C VAL A 593 -3.96 -10.66 -2.33
N HIS A 594 -2.64 -10.64 -2.53
CA HIS A 594 -1.81 -9.48 -2.21
C HIS A 594 -1.98 -8.44 -3.31
N TYR A 595 -3.01 -7.59 -3.19
CA TYR A 595 -3.31 -6.55 -4.20
C TYR A 595 -2.11 -5.66 -4.49
N GLN A 596 -1.85 -5.44 -5.78
CA GLN A 596 -0.98 -4.34 -6.17
C GLN A 596 -1.62 -3.00 -5.78
N SER A 597 -0.78 -2.05 -5.41
CA SER A 597 -1.16 -0.74 -4.91
C SER A 597 -0.72 0.37 -5.86
N ARG A 598 -1.51 1.44 -5.94
CA ARG A 598 -1.03 2.73 -6.48
C ARG A 598 -0.04 3.37 -5.50
N PRO A 599 1.05 4.02 -5.95
CA PRO A 599 1.99 4.73 -5.07
C PRO A 599 1.28 5.76 -4.18
N TYR A 600 1.71 5.94 -2.92
CA TYR A 600 1.00 6.81 -1.98
C TYR A 600 1.16 8.31 -2.26
N ASN A 601 2.28 8.70 -2.88
CA ASN A 601 2.42 10.04 -3.45
C ASN A 601 1.50 10.28 -4.66
N GLU A 602 0.77 9.26 -5.15
CA GLU A 602 -0.24 9.36 -6.21
C GLU A 602 -1.69 9.53 -5.70
N PHE A 603 -1.86 10.13 -4.52
CA PHE A 603 -3.16 10.53 -3.99
C PHE A 603 -3.17 12.01 -3.62
N ALA A 604 -4.33 12.64 -3.78
CA ALA A 604 -4.56 14.04 -3.45
C ALA A 604 -4.18 14.39 -2.01
N LEU A 605 -3.81 15.66 -1.77
CA LEU A 605 -3.27 16.11 -0.48
C LEU A 605 -4.21 15.82 0.69
N ARG A 606 -5.53 15.84 0.47
CA ARG A 606 -6.54 15.51 1.49
C ARG A 606 -6.44 14.10 2.09
N ALA A 607 -5.75 13.17 1.40
CA ALA A 607 -5.47 11.82 1.91
C ALA A 607 -4.38 11.78 2.98
N HIS A 608 -3.56 12.84 3.08
CA HIS A 608 -2.36 12.88 3.92
C HIS A 608 -2.35 14.11 4.85
N PHE A 609 -1.58 13.99 5.93
CA PHE A 609 -1.04 15.10 6.69
C PHE A 609 0.29 15.53 6.08
N LYS A 610 0.75 16.76 6.33
CA LYS A 610 2.01 17.28 5.74
C LYS A 610 3.27 16.60 6.29
N ASP A 611 3.14 15.89 7.41
CA ASP A 611 4.15 15.00 7.96
C ASP A 611 4.16 13.59 7.34
N GLY A 612 3.30 13.31 6.36
CA GLY A 612 3.23 12.04 5.65
C GLY A 612 2.26 11.02 6.25
N ARG A 613 1.71 11.24 7.45
CA ARG A 613 0.68 10.34 8.02
C ARG A 613 -0.62 10.38 7.22
N PHE A 614 -1.39 9.30 7.23
CA PHE A 614 -2.68 9.26 6.53
C PHE A 614 -3.78 10.02 7.30
N ARG A 615 -4.60 10.77 6.55
CA ARG A 615 -5.67 11.64 7.06
C ARG A 615 -7.08 11.07 6.88
N VAL A 616 -7.26 9.95 6.17
CA VAL A 616 -8.58 9.35 5.86
C VAL A 616 -8.61 7.87 6.23
N ILE A 617 -9.67 7.41 6.89
CA ILE A 617 -9.76 6.05 7.48
C ILE A 617 -9.73 4.89 6.46
N SER A 618 -9.98 5.15 5.17
CA SER A 618 -9.82 4.12 4.14
C SER A 618 -8.37 3.68 3.94
N PHE A 619 -7.39 4.48 4.40
CA PHE A 619 -5.97 4.13 4.44
C PHE A 619 -5.56 3.38 5.73
N ALA A 620 -6.48 2.63 6.35
CA ALA A 620 -6.21 1.96 7.63
C ALA A 620 -5.12 0.90 7.52
N VAL A 621 -5.14 0.07 6.46
CA VAL A 621 -4.12 -0.97 6.25
C VAL A 621 -2.77 -0.33 5.89
N GLU A 622 -2.74 0.71 5.06
CA GLU A 622 -1.52 1.44 4.70
C GLU A 622 -0.86 2.07 5.94
N SER A 623 -1.67 2.67 6.81
CA SER A 623 -1.25 3.22 8.10
C SER A 623 -0.68 2.13 9.03
N PHE A 624 -1.29 0.93 9.03
CA PHE A 624 -0.85 -0.22 9.82
C PHE A 624 0.44 -0.88 9.28
N LEU A 625 0.54 -1.09 7.96
CA LEU A 625 1.72 -1.62 7.26
C LEU A 625 2.97 -0.73 7.45
N ARG A 626 2.77 0.57 7.69
CA ARG A 626 3.84 1.48 8.06
C ARG A 626 4.38 1.25 9.48
N SER A 627 3.64 0.59 10.37
CA SER A 627 4.02 0.46 11.77
C SER A 627 5.04 -0.63 12.06
N GLN A 628 5.96 -0.37 13.02
CA GLN A 628 6.87 -1.40 13.54
C GLN A 628 6.15 -2.64 14.08
N CYS A 629 4.90 -2.50 14.55
CA CYS A 629 4.07 -3.64 14.97
C CYS A 629 3.93 -4.68 13.86
N VAL A 630 3.77 -4.25 12.60
CA VAL A 630 3.77 -5.12 11.43
C VAL A 630 5.19 -5.41 10.98
N ARG A 631 5.99 -4.36 10.71
CA ARG A 631 7.31 -4.46 10.06
C ARG A 631 8.36 -5.26 10.84
N LYS A 632 8.23 -5.36 12.17
CA LYS A 632 9.12 -6.14 13.05
C LYS A 632 8.38 -7.13 13.93
N GLY A 633 7.19 -6.76 14.42
CA GLY A 633 6.43 -7.57 15.37
C GLY A 633 5.53 -8.65 14.77
N GLY A 634 5.29 -8.65 13.45
CA GLY A 634 4.38 -9.60 12.81
C GLY A 634 2.92 -9.46 13.27
N ALA A 635 2.50 -8.29 13.76
CA ALA A 635 1.12 -8.05 14.15
C ALA A 635 0.17 -8.10 12.96
N HIS A 636 -1.08 -8.51 13.21
CA HIS A 636 -2.19 -8.54 12.26
C HIS A 636 -3.50 -8.16 12.96
N CYS A 637 -4.56 -7.88 12.19
CA CYS A 637 -5.78 -7.23 12.69
C CYS A 637 -6.47 -7.98 13.86
N GLY A 638 -6.50 -9.31 13.81
CA GLY A 638 -7.09 -10.18 14.85
C GLY A 638 -6.36 -10.24 16.20
N TYR A 639 -5.22 -9.56 16.38
CA TYR A 639 -4.67 -9.31 17.71
C TYR A 639 -5.49 -8.24 18.48
N CYS A 640 -6.17 -7.34 17.76
CA CYS A 640 -6.90 -6.20 18.33
C CYS A 640 -8.41 -6.30 18.09
N HIS A 641 -8.82 -6.79 16.93
CA HIS A 641 -10.22 -6.90 16.52
C HIS A 641 -10.83 -8.26 16.83
N ASP A 642 -12.13 -8.25 17.11
CA ASP A 642 -13.00 -9.42 17.19
C ASP A 642 -14.13 -9.26 16.18
N PHE A 643 -14.10 -10.10 15.16
CA PHE A 643 -15.02 -10.07 14.03
C PHE A 643 -16.34 -10.82 14.29
N HIS A 644 -16.39 -11.61 15.37
CA HIS A 644 -17.54 -12.43 15.74
C HIS A 644 -17.89 -12.24 17.23
N PRO A 645 -18.05 -11.00 17.71
CA PRO A 645 -18.05 -10.71 19.14
C PRO A 645 -19.24 -11.35 19.86
N SER A 646 -18.96 -12.02 20.98
CA SER A 646 -20.04 -12.61 21.79
C SER A 646 -20.85 -11.58 22.58
N ASP A 647 -20.32 -10.38 22.81
CA ASP A 647 -21.13 -9.25 23.25
C ASP A 647 -21.63 -8.44 22.05
N ILE A 648 -22.94 -8.45 21.85
CA ILE A 648 -23.63 -7.72 20.78
C ILE A 648 -23.56 -6.19 20.95
N LYS A 649 -23.16 -5.69 22.13
CA LYS A 649 -22.89 -4.26 22.38
C LYS A 649 -21.50 -3.83 21.93
N ASN A 650 -20.64 -4.77 21.49
CA ASN A 650 -19.32 -4.47 20.95
C ASN A 650 -19.40 -3.91 19.53
N GLU A 651 -20.06 -2.76 19.36
CA GLU A 651 -20.21 -2.06 18.07
C GLU A 651 -18.88 -1.60 17.45
N ARG A 652 -17.74 -1.85 18.11
CA ARG A 652 -16.40 -1.46 17.66
C ARG A 652 -15.60 -2.65 17.14
N ASP A 653 -16.16 -3.86 17.21
CA ASP A 653 -15.52 -5.10 16.76
C ASP A 653 -14.11 -5.25 17.40
N LEU A 654 -13.99 -4.96 18.70
CA LEU A 654 -12.72 -4.95 19.47
C LEU A 654 -12.64 -6.13 20.44
N LYS A 655 -11.51 -6.84 20.43
CA LYS A 655 -11.25 -8.01 21.30
C LYS A 655 -11.16 -7.67 22.79
N PHE A 656 -10.78 -6.44 23.12
CA PHE A 656 -10.60 -5.97 24.50
C PHE A 656 -11.36 -4.66 24.74
N LEU A 657 -12.70 -4.71 24.66
CA LEU A 657 -13.57 -3.54 24.75
C LEU A 657 -13.42 -2.78 26.08
N ASP A 658 -13.44 -3.49 27.21
CA ASP A 658 -13.39 -2.89 28.56
C ASP A 658 -11.98 -2.55 29.03
N ASN A 659 -10.96 -3.25 28.52
CA ASN A 659 -9.55 -2.98 28.81
C ASN A 659 -8.70 -2.83 27.53
N PRO A 660 -8.82 -1.70 26.80
CA PRO A 660 -8.13 -1.49 25.52
C PRO A 660 -6.62 -1.65 25.56
N ASN A 661 -5.97 -1.47 26.72
CA ASN A 661 -4.52 -1.62 26.86
C ASN A 661 -4.06 -3.05 26.59
N GLN A 662 -4.92 -4.06 26.78
CA GLN A 662 -4.59 -5.46 26.50
C GLN A 662 -4.25 -5.71 25.02
N MET A 663 -4.77 -4.90 24.09
CA MET A 663 -4.35 -4.95 22.68
C MET A 663 -2.82 -4.81 22.55
N CYS A 664 -2.23 -3.89 23.30
CA CYS A 664 -0.80 -3.59 23.28
C CYS A 664 0.02 -4.47 24.24
N LEU A 665 -0.52 -4.77 25.42
CA LEU A 665 0.18 -5.53 26.47
C LEU A 665 0.44 -7.00 26.10
N GLN A 666 -0.28 -7.56 25.11
CA GLN A 666 0.04 -8.86 24.47
C GLN A 666 1.52 -8.96 24.05
N CYS A 667 2.10 -7.87 23.52
CA CYS A 667 3.50 -7.82 23.06
C CYS A 667 4.39 -6.94 23.95
N HIS A 668 3.80 -6.10 24.81
CA HIS A 668 4.53 -5.15 25.67
C HIS A 668 4.20 -5.32 27.17
N PRO A 669 4.33 -6.52 27.75
CA PRO A 669 3.89 -6.81 29.12
C PRO A 669 4.62 -5.97 30.19
N SER A 670 5.85 -5.52 29.91
CA SER A 670 6.63 -4.66 30.83
C SER A 670 5.94 -3.34 31.17
N TYR A 671 5.05 -2.82 30.31
CA TYR A 671 4.31 -1.58 30.59
C TYR A 671 3.08 -1.79 31.47
N ALA A 672 2.68 -3.04 31.76
CA ALA A 672 1.56 -3.30 32.67
C ALA A 672 1.87 -2.85 34.11
N ILE A 673 3.12 -3.06 34.56
CA ILE A 673 3.59 -2.70 35.92
C ILE A 673 4.09 -1.25 35.98
N HIS A 674 4.56 -0.70 34.85
CA HIS A 674 5.13 0.65 34.76
C HIS A 674 4.23 1.65 34.01
N LEU A 675 2.91 1.46 34.07
CA LEU A 675 1.95 2.21 33.25
C LEU A 675 2.01 3.72 33.49
N GLU A 676 1.94 4.18 34.74
CA GLU A 676 1.98 5.62 35.08
C GLU A 676 3.35 6.23 34.78
N ALA A 677 4.43 5.47 34.99
CA ALA A 677 5.79 5.91 34.68
C ALA A 677 6.02 6.10 33.17
N HIS A 678 5.38 5.25 32.34
CA HIS A 678 5.43 5.35 30.88
C HIS A 678 4.49 6.43 30.34
N THR A 679 3.23 6.45 30.79
CA THR A 679 2.18 7.34 30.26
C THR A 679 2.23 8.74 30.85
N ARG A 680 2.85 8.92 32.02
CA ARG A 680 2.85 10.15 32.85
C ARG A 680 1.44 10.62 33.28
N HIS A 681 0.49 9.71 33.31
CA HIS A 681 -0.87 9.94 33.78
C HIS A 681 -1.25 8.91 34.87
N PRO A 682 -2.22 9.21 35.74
CA PRO A 682 -2.77 8.23 36.70
C PRO A 682 -3.38 7.02 35.97
N ALA A 683 -3.16 5.81 36.48
CA ALA A 683 -3.44 4.55 35.78
C ALA A 683 -4.88 4.41 35.28
N ASN A 684 -5.85 4.94 36.03
CA ASN A 684 -7.28 4.89 35.70
C ASN A 684 -7.75 6.05 34.80
N SER A 685 -6.87 6.96 34.40
CA SER A 685 -7.19 8.11 33.55
C SER A 685 -7.32 7.72 32.08
N ALA A 686 -7.96 8.59 31.29
CA ALA A 686 -8.02 8.43 29.83
C ALA A 686 -6.63 8.51 29.17
N GLY A 687 -5.68 9.26 29.73
CA GLY A 687 -4.31 9.40 29.23
C GLY A 687 -3.43 8.16 29.45
N SER A 688 -3.77 7.30 30.42
CA SER A 688 -3.11 6.01 30.61
C SER A 688 -3.63 4.90 29.69
N ARG A 689 -4.46 5.22 28.70
CA ARG A 689 -4.83 4.28 27.63
C ARG A 689 -3.78 4.34 26.51
N CYS A 690 -3.17 3.22 26.15
CA CYS A 690 -2.16 3.15 25.08
C CYS A 690 -2.67 3.80 23.79
N THR A 691 -3.94 3.54 23.42
CA THR A 691 -4.59 4.11 22.24
C THR A 691 -4.76 5.63 22.27
N ALA A 692 -4.68 6.30 23.42
CA ALA A 692 -4.80 7.75 23.51
C ALA A 692 -3.59 8.45 22.86
N CYS A 693 -2.39 7.92 23.05
CA CYS A 693 -1.15 8.47 22.51
C CYS A 693 -0.67 7.77 21.23
N HIS A 694 -0.84 6.44 21.13
CA HIS A 694 -0.36 5.64 20.00
C HIS A 694 -1.38 5.49 18.86
N MET A 695 -2.67 5.72 19.12
CA MET A 695 -3.72 5.64 18.10
C MET A 695 -4.66 6.86 18.16
N PRO A 696 -4.15 8.11 18.19
CA PRO A 696 -4.97 9.30 18.36
C PRO A 696 -6.04 9.44 17.26
N ARG A 697 -7.15 10.11 17.58
CA ARG A 697 -8.26 10.35 16.65
C ARG A 697 -7.90 11.42 15.62
N ILE A 698 -7.19 11.02 14.56
CA ILE A 698 -6.72 11.93 13.51
C ILE A 698 -7.25 11.57 12.11
N MET A 699 -7.65 10.32 11.85
CA MET A 699 -8.13 9.91 10.52
C MET A 699 -9.60 10.28 10.31
N SER A 700 -9.94 11.07 9.30
CA SER A 700 -11.30 11.45 8.96
C SER A 700 -12.15 10.24 8.51
N SER A 701 -13.38 10.19 9.02
CA SER A 701 -14.47 9.28 8.62
C SER A 701 -15.70 10.14 8.28
N VAL A 702 -15.56 10.96 7.24
CA VAL A 702 -16.52 11.95 6.72
C VAL A 702 -16.88 13.06 7.72
N LEU A 703 -17.59 12.77 8.81
CA LEU A 703 -18.05 13.75 9.81
C LEU A 703 -17.38 13.63 11.19
N PHE A 704 -16.49 12.64 11.41
CA PHE A 704 -15.80 12.46 12.69
C PHE A 704 -14.39 11.92 12.51
N LYS A 705 -13.51 12.19 13.49
CA LYS A 705 -12.14 11.67 13.51
C LYS A 705 -12.08 10.29 14.20
N THR A 706 -11.30 9.38 13.62
CA THR A 706 -11.10 7.98 14.00
C THR A 706 -9.62 7.71 14.29
N MET A 707 -9.35 6.60 14.98
CA MET A 707 -8.02 6.23 15.44
C MET A 707 -7.06 5.98 14.25
N THR A 708 -5.84 6.54 14.31
CA THR A 708 -4.78 6.12 13.38
C THR A 708 -4.30 4.71 13.69
N HIS A 709 -3.88 3.99 12.65
CA HIS A 709 -3.27 2.66 12.76
C HIS A 709 -1.74 2.69 12.64
N ARG A 710 -1.13 3.89 12.62
CA ARG A 710 0.32 4.07 12.77
C ARG A 710 0.69 4.11 14.26
N LEU A 711 0.85 2.95 14.88
CA LEU A 711 0.94 2.80 16.36
C LEU A 711 2.28 3.25 16.99
N ASP A 712 3.32 3.39 16.18
CA ASP A 712 4.70 3.69 16.58
C ASP A 712 5.08 5.17 16.39
N ASP A 713 4.21 5.96 15.77
CA ASP A 713 4.44 7.37 15.45
C ASP A 713 3.89 8.27 16.57
N ILE A 714 4.59 8.20 17.70
CA ILE A 714 4.32 8.90 18.96
C ILE A 714 4.58 10.41 18.78
N PRO A 715 3.76 11.31 19.38
CA PRO A 715 3.75 12.77 19.17
C PRO A 715 5.08 13.48 18.81
N ASN A 716 5.32 13.60 17.51
CA ASN A 716 6.41 14.37 16.91
C ASN A 716 6.14 15.89 17.05
N ALA A 717 6.74 16.54 18.04
CA ALA A 717 6.51 17.95 18.32
C ALA A 717 7.16 18.87 17.26
N GLU A 718 8.25 18.45 16.63
CA GLU A 718 8.92 19.19 15.55
C GLU A 718 8.02 19.31 14.31
N MET A 719 7.33 18.24 13.91
CA MET A 719 6.39 18.29 12.79
C MET A 719 5.12 19.09 13.14
N THR A 720 4.61 18.98 14.37
CA THR A 720 3.48 19.81 14.82
C THR A 720 3.84 21.29 14.91
N GLU A 721 5.06 21.65 15.31
CA GLU A 721 5.55 23.04 15.24
C GLU A 721 5.62 23.53 13.79
N ARG A 722 6.19 22.71 12.90
CA ARG A 722 6.38 23.03 11.49
C ARG A 722 5.06 23.22 10.73
N PHE A 723 4.10 22.31 10.92
CA PHE A 723 2.88 22.29 10.12
C PHE A 723 1.64 22.79 10.88
N GLY A 724 1.63 22.78 12.21
CA GLY A 724 0.47 23.10 13.04
C GLY A 724 -0.43 21.89 13.28
N GLN A 725 -1.31 22.01 14.28
CA GLN A 725 -2.13 20.89 14.80
C GLN A 725 -3.14 20.31 13.79
N GLU A 726 -3.55 21.06 12.76
CA GLU A 726 -4.47 20.55 11.71
C GLU A 726 -3.75 19.77 10.59
N ASP A 727 -2.51 20.15 10.26
CA ASP A 727 -1.70 19.53 9.20
C ASP A 727 -0.69 18.51 9.75
N SER A 728 -0.44 18.49 11.05
CA SER A 728 0.39 17.51 11.78
C SER A 728 -0.12 17.36 13.24
N PRO A 729 -1.25 16.67 13.46
CA PRO A 729 -1.88 16.56 14.77
C PRO A 729 -1.04 15.78 15.79
N ASN A 730 -0.79 16.41 16.93
CA ASN A 730 -0.12 15.84 18.07
C ASN A 730 -1.12 15.22 19.06
N ALA A 731 -0.83 14.01 19.55
CA ALA A 731 -1.73 13.30 20.47
C ALA A 731 -1.95 14.06 21.80
N CYS A 732 -0.93 14.74 22.32
CA CYS A 732 -1.03 15.50 23.57
C CYS A 732 -1.96 16.72 23.40
N LEU A 733 -1.79 17.49 22.33
CA LEU A 733 -2.57 18.70 22.04
C LEU A 733 -4.02 18.40 21.59
N ILE A 734 -4.39 17.13 21.35
CA ILE A 734 -5.80 16.73 21.21
C ILE A 734 -6.55 16.77 22.56
N CYS A 735 -5.85 16.52 23.68
CA CYS A 735 -6.45 16.56 25.02
C CYS A 735 -6.12 17.86 25.78
N HIS A 736 -4.93 18.40 25.58
CA HIS A 736 -4.44 19.65 26.19
C HIS A 736 -4.67 20.83 25.25
N THR A 737 -5.93 21.12 24.94
CA THR A 737 -6.34 22.14 23.96
C THR A 737 -6.05 23.58 24.41
N ASP A 738 -5.75 23.78 25.69
CA ASP A 738 -5.35 25.05 26.30
C ASP A 738 -3.82 25.27 26.29
N LYS A 739 -3.05 24.33 25.72
CA LYS A 739 -1.58 24.37 25.70
C LYS A 739 -1.03 24.60 24.30
N ASP A 740 0.17 25.15 24.26
CA ASP A 740 0.91 25.45 23.04
C ASP A 740 2.02 24.43 22.76
N ILE A 741 2.68 24.60 21.61
CA ILE A 741 3.79 23.73 21.21
C ILE A 741 5.02 23.90 22.12
N ALA A 742 5.21 25.08 22.71
CA ALA A 742 6.29 25.33 23.66
C ALA A 742 6.08 24.57 24.98
N TRP A 743 4.86 24.49 25.50
CA TRP A 743 4.50 23.62 26.61
C TRP A 743 4.76 22.17 26.27
N LEU A 744 4.30 21.68 25.12
CA LEU A 744 4.49 20.30 24.72
C LEU A 744 5.98 19.91 24.70
N LYS A 745 6.83 20.73 24.07
CA LYS A 745 8.27 20.51 24.03
C LYS A 745 8.92 20.50 25.41
N ARG A 746 8.46 21.36 26.34
CA ARG A 746 8.92 21.39 27.74
C ARG A 746 8.49 20.16 28.54
N GLU A 747 7.36 19.54 28.22
CA GLU A 747 6.94 18.30 28.89
C GLU A 747 7.63 17.07 28.30
N LEU A 748 7.74 16.97 26.97
CA LEU A 748 8.44 15.86 26.31
C LEU A 748 9.93 15.81 26.68
N SER A 749 10.60 16.94 26.88
CA SER A 749 12.01 16.95 27.32
C SER A 749 12.25 16.42 28.74
N LYS A 750 11.19 16.25 29.55
CA LYS A 750 11.25 15.58 30.87
C LYS A 750 11.08 14.06 30.78
N TRP A 751 10.72 13.53 29.61
CA TRP A 751 10.59 12.09 29.42
C TRP A 751 11.98 11.47 29.23
N PRO A 752 12.33 10.38 29.94
CA PRO A 752 13.61 9.72 29.75
C PRO A 752 13.64 9.06 28.37
N HIS A 753 14.27 9.72 27.41
CA HIS A 753 14.59 9.12 26.12
C HIS A 753 15.47 7.88 26.38
N LYS A 754 15.02 6.69 25.96
CA LYS A 754 15.89 5.52 25.92
C LYS A 754 16.98 5.80 24.88
N ASN A 755 18.25 5.77 25.32
CA ASN A 755 19.41 5.90 24.44
C ASN A 755 19.29 4.93 23.26
N GLY A 756 19.22 5.47 22.04
CA GLY A 756 19.10 4.68 20.81
C GLY A 756 18.21 5.36 19.77
N ASP A 757 17.02 5.78 20.17
CA ASP A 757 16.09 6.51 19.31
C ASP A 757 16.53 7.98 19.15
N LYS A 758 17.56 8.17 18.33
CA LYS A 758 17.52 9.28 17.38
C LYS A 758 16.30 9.06 16.48
N LEU A 759 15.12 9.51 16.96
CA LEU A 759 14.14 10.15 16.08
C LEU A 759 14.95 10.95 15.05
N VAL A 760 14.71 10.73 13.76
CA VAL A 760 15.55 11.26 12.68
C VAL A 760 15.41 12.78 12.63
N SER A 761 16.13 13.46 13.52
CA SER A 761 16.18 14.91 13.65
C SER A 761 17.18 15.46 12.62
N SER A 762 16.96 15.12 11.35
CA SER A 762 17.67 15.69 10.19
C SER A 762 17.44 17.20 10.07
N THR A 763 16.51 17.75 10.84
CA THR A 763 16.24 19.19 11.02
C THR A 763 17.27 19.95 11.87
N LYS A 764 18.08 19.30 12.72
CA LYS A 764 19.07 20.00 13.58
C LYS A 764 20.34 20.50 12.84
N ARG A 765 20.26 20.74 11.54
CA ARG A 765 21.28 21.45 10.72
C ARG A 765 20.76 22.67 9.94
N PHE A 766 19.48 23.02 10.03
CA PHE A 766 18.90 24.21 9.37
C PHE A 766 18.59 25.35 10.35
N ALA A 767 19.54 25.64 11.25
CA ALA A 767 19.55 26.84 12.08
C ALA A 767 21.03 27.18 12.37
N GLY A 768 21.68 27.91 11.45
CA GLY A 768 23.14 28.00 11.50
C GLY A 768 23.90 28.86 10.48
N ARG A 769 23.23 29.69 9.67
CA ARG A 769 23.70 31.01 9.20
C ARG A 769 22.62 31.70 8.37
#